data_AF-A0A5N4CHP0-F1
#
_entry.id   AF-A0A5N4CHP0-F1
#
_cell.length_a   1.000
_cell.length_b   1.000
_cell.length_c   1.000
_cell.angle_alpha   90.00
_cell.angle_beta   90.00
_cell.angle_gamma   90.00
#
_symmetry.space_group_name_H-M   'P 1'
#
loop_
_entity.id
_entity.type
_entity.pdbx_description
1 polymer ?
#
loop_
_entity_poly.entity_id
_entity_poly.type
_entity_poly.pdbx_seq_one_letter_code
_entity_poly.pdbx_strand_id
1 'polypeptide(L)'
;MAAEQDAEGRAAARPLLTDLYQATMALGYWRAGRAQDQAEFELFFRRCPFGGAFALAAGLRDCVRFLRTFRLRKQFLASVLPPDTDPAFFEHLRALDCSGVTVRALPEGSLAFPGVPLLQVSGPLLVVQLLETPLLCLVSYASLIATNAARLRLIAGPEKRLLEMGLRRAQGPDGGLTASTYSYLGGFDGSSNVLAGQLRGVPVAGTLAHSFVTSFLGTEVPPDPGPTVDLAASVETWLERVCAHLGLGVQEPHRGERAAFVAYALAFPRAFQGLLDTYSVRRSGLPNFLAVALALEGLGYQAVGVRLDSGDLLQQAQEIRGVFRTVAAQFRVPWLESVPITVSNSIDEEELARLAQKGSEVNGIGIGTSVVTCPRQPSLGCVYKLVSVGGQPRMKLTEDPEKQTLPGSKAAFRLLGSNEEPPPQAGQELRVWPRGAQESCTVRPAHVEPLLRLWVQQGQLCEPLPSLAESRAFAQLSLSRLSPAHRRLEQPELYQVALSEKLQALVDKLSASSPPACLEDAGFAGTQATALTLSSVLEAQGEQLEDQVRGLVRGLLAQVPGLAEGRRRRAVLRVLSALALEHPRDVVCALLPCSLRPDGAAAELWRSLSRNQRVNGQVLVQLLWALKGTAGPQPEALAATRALREMLAVSGCVGATRGFYPHLLLVLVTQLHEMARGTCSPDTPKVWAPSYQGPPHSHASCTVEALKALLTGDGSRMVVTCMEQAGGWRRLVGAHTHLEGVLLLASAMVAHADHHLRGLFADLLPRLHSTDDAQRLTAMAFFTGVSLPPRGVVGVTGDSSPVQPGLTGIASALTDPVCSAQLLQSQPTARLLREEVILKRLCTWQGNPEPTVRWLGLLGLGHLALNRRKVRHMSTLLPALLGTLGEGDTRLVGTALGVLRRVLLRPQAPVRLLSAELGPRLPPLLDDARDSVRASAVGLLGTLVRRARGRLWVGPRGPLRKLVLQSLVPLLLRLHDPSRDTAESSEWTLARCDQALRWGLLEEMVAVAHYNSPEALSQICQRLVQWYPSHVPSFLSQTQGYLRSPQDRLRRAAAVLIGFLVHHSSLSCINQDLLDSLFQDLGQLQSDPEPSVVAAAQVSCQQVALLARTQHCPHCWRLLGLLRLPHLGQHHAHPAQLPPVYEDSPFQHWSLAGHWDCSGPG
;
A
#
# COMPACT_ATOMS: atom_id res chain seq x y z
N MET A 1 -39.78 -14.39 17.05
CA MET A 1 -39.71 -14.83 18.46
C MET A 1 -38.96 -16.15 18.63
N ALA A 2 -39.47 -17.33 18.25
CA ALA A 2 -38.72 -18.59 18.48
C ALA A 2 -37.30 -18.61 17.85
N ALA A 3 -37.13 -18.07 16.65
CA ALA A 3 -35.82 -17.97 15.97
C ALA A 3 -34.84 -16.94 16.59
N GLU A 4 -35.26 -16.14 17.57
CA GLU A 4 -34.38 -15.15 18.22
C GLU A 4 -33.74 -15.68 19.51
N GLN A 5 -34.21 -16.83 20.01
CA GLN A 5 -33.63 -17.55 21.15
C GLN A 5 -32.57 -18.58 20.72
N ASP A 6 -32.51 -18.94 19.44
CA ASP A 6 -31.43 -19.79 18.90
C ASP A 6 -30.15 -18.97 18.69
N ALA A 7 -29.12 -19.26 19.50
CA ALA A 7 -27.81 -18.64 19.39
C ALA A 7 -27.12 -18.96 18.05
N GLU A 8 -27.39 -20.12 17.45
CA GLU A 8 -26.87 -20.49 16.14
C GLU A 8 -27.56 -19.74 15.01
N GLY A 9 -28.86 -19.46 15.15
CA GLY A 9 -29.65 -18.68 14.19
C GLY A 9 -29.19 -17.23 14.04
N ARG A 10 -28.63 -16.63 15.10
CA ARG A 10 -28.03 -15.28 15.05
C ARG A 10 -26.72 -15.21 14.26
N ALA A 11 -26.02 -16.34 14.13
CA ALA A 11 -24.77 -16.48 13.37
C ALA A 11 -24.98 -16.93 11.91
N ALA A 12 -26.23 -17.02 11.44
CA ALA A 12 -26.53 -17.32 10.06
C ALA A 12 -26.33 -16.09 9.15
N ALA A 13 -25.87 -16.33 7.92
CA ALA A 13 -25.77 -15.29 6.90
C ALA A 13 -27.14 -14.63 6.66
N ARG A 14 -27.14 -13.34 6.26
CA ARG A 14 -28.39 -12.61 6.00
C ARG A 14 -28.77 -12.71 4.51
N PRO A 15 -30.07 -12.77 4.15
CA PRO A 15 -30.51 -12.72 2.75
C PRO A 15 -30.11 -11.47 1.97
N LEU A 16 -29.68 -10.40 2.66
CA LEU A 16 -29.09 -9.20 2.05
C LEU A 16 -27.57 -9.34 1.78
N LEU A 17 -26.96 -10.50 2.02
CA LEU A 17 -25.61 -10.86 1.54
C LEU A 17 -25.68 -11.18 0.03
N THR A 18 -26.02 -10.17 -0.75
CA THR A 18 -26.33 -10.29 -2.18
C THR A 18 -26.03 -8.98 -2.89
N ASP A 19 -25.76 -9.07 -4.19
CA ASP A 19 -25.57 -7.91 -5.03
C ASP A 19 -26.92 -7.33 -5.51
N LEU A 20 -26.95 -6.02 -5.84
CA LEU A 20 -28.15 -5.36 -6.36
C LEU A 20 -28.69 -6.00 -7.65
N TYR A 21 -27.80 -6.53 -8.52
CA TYR A 21 -28.22 -7.18 -9.76
C TYR A 21 -29.04 -8.47 -9.51
N GLN A 22 -28.91 -9.11 -8.35
CA GLN A 22 -29.76 -10.26 -8.00
C GLN A 22 -31.21 -9.81 -7.77
N ALA A 23 -31.43 -8.63 -7.17
CA ALA A 23 -32.77 -8.05 -7.01
C ALA A 23 -33.38 -7.58 -8.34
N THR A 24 -32.58 -7.00 -9.25
CA THR A 24 -33.08 -6.59 -10.57
C THR A 24 -33.37 -7.79 -11.48
N MET A 25 -32.57 -8.86 -11.43
CA MET A 25 -32.89 -10.13 -12.10
C MET A 25 -34.14 -10.80 -11.52
N ALA A 26 -34.33 -10.78 -10.19
CA ALA A 26 -35.55 -11.27 -9.56
C ALA A 26 -36.80 -10.50 -10.04
N LEU A 27 -36.73 -9.17 -10.14
CA LEU A 27 -37.79 -8.34 -10.73
C LEU A 27 -38.03 -8.70 -12.21
N GLY A 28 -36.96 -8.92 -12.98
CA GLY A 28 -37.03 -9.37 -14.37
C GLY A 28 -37.75 -10.70 -14.54
N TYR A 29 -37.41 -11.72 -13.73
CA TYR A 29 -38.10 -13.01 -13.76
C TYR A 29 -39.56 -12.90 -13.30
N TRP A 30 -39.85 -12.08 -12.30
CA TRP A 30 -41.21 -11.85 -11.83
C TRP A 30 -42.07 -11.17 -12.91
N ARG A 31 -41.60 -10.07 -13.51
CA ARG A 31 -42.28 -9.37 -14.63
C ARG A 31 -42.46 -10.26 -15.86
N ALA A 32 -41.52 -11.16 -16.14
CA ALA A 32 -41.60 -12.10 -17.26
C ALA A 32 -42.51 -13.32 -16.98
N GLY A 33 -43.11 -13.45 -15.78
CA GLY A 33 -43.91 -14.61 -15.39
C GLY A 33 -43.09 -15.89 -15.13
N ARG A 34 -41.76 -15.78 -15.03
CA ARG A 34 -40.80 -16.91 -14.96
C ARG A 34 -40.27 -17.20 -13.56
N ALA A 35 -40.75 -16.49 -12.54
CA ALA A 35 -40.25 -16.64 -11.17
C ALA A 35 -40.40 -18.07 -10.60
N GLN A 36 -41.41 -18.82 -11.07
CA GLN A 36 -41.73 -20.18 -10.64
C GLN A 36 -41.23 -21.28 -11.61
N ASP A 37 -40.51 -20.92 -12.68
CA ASP A 37 -39.84 -21.89 -13.56
C ASP A 37 -38.98 -22.83 -12.70
N GLN A 38 -39.13 -24.15 -12.85
CA GLN A 38 -38.24 -25.09 -12.15
C GLN A 38 -36.85 -25.01 -12.77
N ALA A 39 -35.85 -24.65 -11.95
CA ALA A 39 -34.46 -24.46 -12.37
C ALA A 39 -33.51 -25.29 -11.51
N GLU A 40 -32.35 -25.63 -12.07
CA GLU A 40 -31.26 -26.28 -11.36
C GLU A 40 -29.93 -25.58 -11.63
N PHE A 41 -29.19 -25.34 -10.55
CA PHE A 41 -27.88 -24.70 -10.53
C PHE A 41 -26.84 -25.62 -9.88
N GLU A 42 -25.61 -25.53 -10.35
CA GLU A 42 -24.46 -26.23 -9.80
C GLU A 42 -23.41 -25.26 -9.27
N LEU A 43 -22.93 -25.52 -8.05
CA LEU A 43 -21.79 -24.84 -7.44
C LEU A 43 -20.56 -25.74 -7.57
N PHE A 44 -19.55 -25.30 -8.30
CA PHE A 44 -18.27 -26.02 -8.46
C PHE A 44 -17.10 -25.03 -8.58
N PHE A 45 -15.84 -25.48 -8.54
CA PHE A 45 -14.67 -24.62 -8.77
C PHE A 45 -13.88 -25.08 -10.01
N ARG A 46 -13.03 -24.20 -10.54
CA ARG A 46 -12.38 -24.38 -11.86
C ARG A 46 -10.93 -24.80 -11.82
N ARG A 47 -10.22 -24.48 -10.73
CA ARG A 47 -8.81 -24.82 -10.50
C ARG A 47 -8.64 -25.08 -9.00
N CYS A 48 -7.88 -26.10 -8.63
CA CYS A 48 -7.60 -26.39 -7.22
C CYS A 48 -6.78 -25.25 -6.58
N PRO A 49 -6.99 -24.97 -5.30
CA PRO A 49 -6.33 -23.86 -4.63
C PRO A 49 -4.86 -24.19 -4.31
N PHE A 50 -4.04 -23.15 -4.16
CA PHE A 50 -2.64 -23.25 -3.70
C PHE A 50 -1.71 -24.09 -4.60
N GLY A 51 -2.13 -24.40 -5.84
CA GLY A 51 -1.41 -25.30 -6.73
C GLY A 51 -1.49 -26.79 -6.34
N GLY A 52 -2.38 -27.17 -5.42
CA GLY A 52 -2.68 -28.57 -5.09
C GLY A 52 -3.56 -29.25 -6.14
N ALA A 53 -3.84 -30.55 -5.98
CA ALA A 53 -4.73 -31.31 -6.87
C ALA A 53 -6.15 -31.53 -6.33
N PHE A 54 -6.45 -31.14 -5.09
CA PHE A 54 -7.77 -31.29 -4.48
C PHE A 54 -8.20 -30.04 -3.69
N ALA A 55 -9.49 -29.98 -3.36
CA ALA A 55 -10.03 -29.19 -2.25
C ALA A 55 -10.79 -30.11 -1.28
N LEU A 56 -11.01 -29.68 -0.05
CA LEU A 56 -11.99 -30.30 0.86
C LEU A 56 -13.32 -29.55 0.78
N ALA A 57 -14.42 -30.29 0.56
CA ALA A 57 -15.75 -29.73 0.59
C ALA A 57 -16.17 -29.36 2.02
N ALA A 58 -16.60 -28.11 2.22
CA ALA A 58 -17.06 -27.59 3.51
C ALA A 58 -18.01 -26.39 3.32
N GLY A 59 -18.80 -26.08 4.35
CA GLY A 59 -19.73 -24.93 4.38
C GLY A 59 -21.21 -25.32 4.26
N LEU A 60 -21.51 -26.60 4.01
CA LEU A 60 -22.88 -27.13 3.92
C LEU A 60 -23.67 -26.86 5.22
N ARG A 61 -23.02 -26.99 6.38
CA ARG A 61 -23.65 -26.73 7.68
C ARG A 61 -24.18 -25.30 7.80
N ASP A 62 -23.43 -24.34 7.30
CA ASP A 62 -23.82 -22.93 7.33
C ASP A 62 -24.82 -22.59 6.21
N CYS A 63 -24.74 -23.27 5.06
CA CYS A 63 -25.74 -23.19 3.99
C CYS A 63 -27.13 -23.68 4.47
N VAL A 64 -27.21 -24.83 5.15
CA VAL A 64 -28.47 -25.35 5.69
C VAL A 64 -29.08 -24.40 6.72
N ARG A 65 -28.26 -23.78 7.59
CA ARG A 65 -28.71 -22.76 8.54
C ARG A 65 -29.27 -21.54 7.83
N PHE A 66 -28.52 -21.02 6.85
CA PHE A 66 -28.95 -19.89 6.02
C PHE A 66 -30.32 -20.12 5.36
N LEU A 67 -30.50 -21.27 4.71
CA LEU A 67 -31.75 -21.63 4.02
C LEU A 67 -32.96 -21.68 4.98
N ARG A 68 -32.76 -22.23 6.19
CA ARG A 68 -33.81 -22.26 7.23
C ARG A 68 -34.21 -20.87 7.73
N THR A 69 -33.26 -19.93 7.76
CA THR A 69 -33.48 -18.55 8.24
C THR A 69 -33.84 -17.55 7.13
N PHE A 70 -33.96 -17.99 5.87
CA PHE A 70 -34.14 -17.10 4.72
C PHE A 70 -35.47 -16.35 4.76
N ARG A 71 -35.42 -15.04 5.05
CA ARG A 71 -36.53 -14.08 5.00
C ARG A 71 -36.05 -12.70 4.53
N LEU A 72 -36.58 -12.20 3.42
CA LEU A 72 -36.30 -10.85 2.94
C LEU A 72 -37.17 -9.80 3.63
N ARG A 73 -36.62 -8.61 3.91
CA ARG A 73 -37.32 -7.48 4.55
C ARG A 73 -37.54 -6.35 3.54
N LYS A 74 -38.78 -5.86 3.46
CA LYS A 74 -39.26 -4.89 2.45
C LYS A 74 -38.49 -3.55 2.41
N GLN A 75 -38.13 -3.02 3.58
CA GLN A 75 -37.75 -1.60 3.73
C GLN A 75 -36.52 -1.16 2.91
N PHE A 76 -35.48 -1.99 2.77
CA PHE A 76 -34.24 -1.60 2.08
C PHE A 76 -34.32 -1.77 0.56
N LEU A 77 -34.93 -2.85 0.06
CA LEU A 77 -35.02 -3.07 -1.40
C LEU A 77 -35.91 -2.03 -2.08
N ALA A 78 -36.91 -1.50 -1.38
CA ALA A 78 -37.76 -0.41 -1.86
C ALA A 78 -37.03 0.93 -2.03
N SER A 79 -35.88 1.15 -1.37
CA SER A 79 -35.10 2.40 -1.51
C SER A 79 -33.97 2.32 -2.56
N VAL A 80 -33.73 1.15 -3.17
CA VAL A 80 -32.63 0.95 -4.14
C VAL A 80 -33.09 0.44 -5.51
N LEU A 81 -34.33 -0.05 -5.61
CA LEU A 81 -34.97 -0.37 -6.90
C LEU A 81 -35.68 0.88 -7.47
N PRO A 82 -36.00 0.91 -8.77
CA PRO A 82 -36.69 2.04 -9.39
C PRO A 82 -38.00 2.42 -8.66
N PRO A 83 -38.34 3.71 -8.50
CA PRO A 83 -39.49 4.16 -7.70
C PRO A 83 -40.85 3.75 -8.30
N ASP A 84 -40.88 3.40 -9.58
CA ASP A 84 -42.00 2.83 -10.34
C ASP A 84 -42.09 1.28 -10.24
N THR A 85 -41.25 0.65 -9.41
CA THR A 85 -41.33 -0.80 -9.15
C THR A 85 -42.67 -1.15 -8.50
N ASP A 86 -43.35 -2.14 -9.08
CA ASP A 86 -44.67 -2.61 -8.64
C ASP A 86 -44.70 -2.97 -7.14
N PRO A 87 -45.59 -2.36 -6.32
CA PRO A 87 -45.75 -2.70 -4.92
C PRO A 87 -45.97 -4.20 -4.65
N ALA A 88 -46.62 -4.92 -5.58
CA ALA A 88 -46.88 -6.35 -5.45
C ALA A 88 -45.61 -7.21 -5.51
N PHE A 89 -44.55 -6.74 -6.20
CA PHE A 89 -43.25 -7.42 -6.22
C PHE A 89 -42.62 -7.45 -4.82
N PHE A 90 -42.77 -6.38 -4.03
CA PHE A 90 -42.22 -6.35 -2.67
C PHE A 90 -42.99 -7.26 -1.70
N GLU A 91 -44.29 -7.45 -1.88
CA GLU A 91 -45.06 -8.46 -1.15
C GLU A 91 -44.69 -9.88 -1.58
N HIS A 92 -44.44 -10.10 -2.88
CA HIS A 92 -43.88 -11.36 -3.36
C HIS A 92 -42.53 -11.67 -2.70
N LEU A 93 -41.58 -10.73 -2.70
CA LEU A 93 -40.27 -10.88 -2.03
C LEU A 93 -40.39 -11.16 -0.52
N ARG A 94 -41.35 -10.53 0.17
CA ARG A 94 -41.63 -10.77 1.59
C ARG A 94 -42.19 -12.18 1.85
N ALA A 95 -42.95 -12.74 0.91
CA ALA A 95 -43.51 -14.09 1.01
C ALA A 95 -42.48 -15.19 0.69
N LEU A 96 -41.36 -14.87 0.02
CA LEU A 96 -40.34 -15.87 -0.34
C LEU A 96 -39.72 -16.56 0.89
N ASP A 97 -39.54 -17.86 0.77
CA ASP A 97 -38.68 -18.69 1.58
C ASP A 97 -38.07 -19.84 0.73
N CYS A 98 -37.34 -20.73 1.37
CA CYS A 98 -36.68 -21.86 0.72
C CYS A 98 -37.51 -23.16 0.72
N SER A 99 -38.83 -23.09 0.95
CA SER A 99 -39.70 -24.29 0.98
C SER A 99 -39.73 -25.07 -0.35
N GLY A 100 -39.58 -24.40 -1.49
CA GLY A 100 -39.48 -25.05 -2.79
C GLY A 100 -38.08 -25.56 -3.17
N VAL A 101 -37.08 -25.47 -2.26
CA VAL A 101 -35.66 -25.71 -2.59
C VAL A 101 -35.23 -27.12 -2.22
N THR A 102 -34.53 -27.77 -3.14
CA THR A 102 -33.87 -29.07 -2.95
C THR A 102 -32.36 -28.88 -3.11
N VAL A 103 -31.57 -29.45 -2.21
CA VAL A 103 -30.10 -29.37 -2.22
C VAL A 103 -29.49 -30.76 -2.14
N ARG A 104 -28.71 -31.10 -3.16
CA ARG A 104 -27.75 -32.22 -3.10
C ARG A 104 -26.36 -31.65 -2.90
N ALA A 105 -25.51 -32.30 -2.10
CA ALA A 105 -24.16 -31.81 -1.83
C ALA A 105 -23.19 -32.95 -1.50
N LEU A 106 -21.90 -32.69 -1.73
CA LEU A 106 -20.83 -33.47 -1.11
C LEU A 106 -20.96 -33.41 0.42
N PRO A 107 -20.77 -34.54 1.13
CA PRO A 107 -20.53 -34.52 2.57
C PRO A 107 -19.34 -33.63 2.94
N GLU A 108 -19.41 -32.94 4.09
CA GLU A 108 -18.27 -32.13 4.55
C GLU A 108 -17.06 -33.04 4.86
N GLY A 109 -15.88 -32.63 4.39
CA GLY A 109 -14.67 -33.45 4.42
C GLY A 109 -14.45 -34.33 3.18
N SER A 110 -15.41 -34.42 2.25
CA SER A 110 -15.14 -35.05 0.95
C SER A 110 -14.04 -34.31 0.19
N LEU A 111 -13.14 -35.07 -0.45
CA LEU A 111 -12.28 -34.54 -1.48
C LEU A 111 -13.13 -34.09 -2.69
N ALA A 112 -12.83 -32.89 -3.19
CA ALA A 112 -13.48 -32.28 -4.34
C ALA A 112 -12.45 -31.89 -5.41
N PHE A 113 -12.89 -31.91 -6.67
CA PHE A 113 -12.04 -31.74 -7.84
C PHE A 113 -12.65 -30.75 -8.86
N PRO A 114 -11.84 -30.12 -9.73
CA PRO A 114 -12.30 -29.06 -10.62
C PRO A 114 -13.38 -29.53 -11.60
N GLY A 115 -14.46 -28.76 -11.72
CA GLY A 115 -15.58 -29.09 -12.60
C GLY A 115 -16.56 -30.15 -12.06
N VAL A 116 -16.34 -30.69 -10.86
CA VAL A 116 -17.30 -31.56 -10.17
C VAL A 116 -18.17 -30.72 -9.23
N PRO A 117 -19.51 -30.87 -9.24
CA PRO A 117 -20.40 -30.14 -8.34
C PRO A 117 -20.10 -30.42 -6.86
N LEU A 118 -19.90 -29.35 -6.08
CA LEU A 118 -19.93 -29.36 -4.62
C LEU A 118 -21.38 -29.40 -4.13
N LEU A 119 -22.23 -28.54 -4.70
CA LEU A 119 -23.67 -28.45 -4.45
C LEU A 119 -24.43 -28.46 -5.79
N GLN A 120 -25.61 -29.05 -5.77
CA GLN A 120 -26.70 -28.90 -6.74
C GLN A 120 -27.91 -28.33 -6.01
N VAL A 121 -28.48 -27.25 -6.55
CA VAL A 121 -29.60 -26.51 -5.95
C VAL A 121 -30.71 -26.39 -6.97
N SER A 122 -31.86 -26.99 -6.67
CA SER A 122 -33.00 -27.11 -7.59
C SER A 122 -34.27 -26.56 -6.95
N GLY A 123 -35.12 -25.87 -7.72
CA GLY A 123 -36.36 -25.25 -7.22
C GLY A 123 -36.84 -24.07 -8.08
N PRO A 124 -37.74 -23.21 -7.57
CA PRO A 124 -38.22 -22.03 -8.28
C PRO A 124 -37.08 -21.07 -8.67
N LEU A 125 -36.98 -20.74 -9.97
CA LEU A 125 -35.89 -19.99 -10.58
C LEU A 125 -35.51 -18.72 -9.82
N LEU A 126 -36.49 -17.91 -9.41
CA LEU A 126 -36.22 -16.68 -8.68
C LEU A 126 -35.56 -16.96 -7.32
N VAL A 127 -36.05 -17.96 -6.58
CA VAL A 127 -35.50 -18.33 -5.27
C VAL A 127 -34.08 -18.87 -5.43
N VAL A 128 -33.88 -19.88 -6.29
CA VAL A 128 -32.54 -20.52 -6.43
C VAL A 128 -31.50 -19.61 -7.08
N GLN A 129 -31.90 -18.56 -7.80
CA GLN A 129 -31.01 -17.49 -8.26
C GLN A 129 -30.54 -16.59 -7.10
N LEU A 130 -31.44 -16.17 -6.20
CA LEU A 130 -31.09 -15.35 -5.03
C LEU A 130 -30.12 -16.06 -4.05
N LEU A 131 -30.01 -17.38 -4.13
CA LEU A 131 -29.06 -18.17 -3.33
C LEU A 131 -27.62 -18.14 -3.86
N GLU A 132 -27.37 -17.63 -5.08
CA GLU A 132 -26.03 -17.62 -5.71
C GLU A 132 -24.96 -16.97 -4.80
N THR A 133 -25.14 -15.69 -4.44
CA THR A 133 -24.11 -14.94 -3.70
C THR A 133 -23.87 -15.49 -2.28
N PRO A 134 -24.90 -15.80 -1.45
CA PRO A 134 -24.69 -16.41 -0.14
C PRO A 134 -24.01 -17.78 -0.19
N LEU A 135 -24.45 -18.69 -1.07
CA LEU A 135 -23.88 -20.04 -1.16
C LEU A 135 -22.43 -20.00 -1.68
N LEU A 136 -22.13 -19.12 -2.65
CA LEU A 136 -20.76 -18.88 -3.08
C LEU A 136 -19.87 -18.39 -1.94
N CYS A 137 -20.34 -17.44 -1.12
CA CYS A 137 -19.58 -16.92 0.02
C CYS A 137 -19.27 -18.03 1.03
N LEU A 138 -20.29 -18.74 1.51
CA LEU A 138 -20.18 -19.77 2.55
C LEU A 138 -19.31 -20.94 2.10
N VAL A 139 -19.60 -21.54 0.94
CA VAL A 139 -18.89 -22.73 0.46
C VAL A 139 -17.46 -22.41 0.04
N SER A 140 -17.21 -21.28 -0.63
CA SER A 140 -15.86 -20.92 -1.10
C SER A 140 -14.90 -20.71 0.07
N TYR A 141 -15.31 -19.96 1.09
CA TYR A 141 -14.43 -19.65 2.21
C TYR A 141 -14.21 -20.86 3.12
N ALA A 142 -15.27 -21.59 3.48
CA ALA A 142 -15.17 -22.81 4.27
C ALA A 142 -14.27 -23.87 3.62
N SER A 143 -14.49 -24.14 2.33
CA SER A 143 -13.70 -25.12 1.56
C SER A 143 -12.25 -24.66 1.38
N LEU A 144 -11.99 -23.37 1.20
CA LEU A 144 -10.63 -22.81 1.13
C LEU A 144 -9.86 -23.02 2.44
N ILE A 145 -10.47 -22.67 3.58
CA ILE A 145 -9.85 -22.81 4.90
C ILE A 145 -9.60 -24.29 5.23
N ALA A 146 -10.59 -25.16 5.01
CA ALA A 146 -10.42 -26.60 5.22
C ALA A 146 -9.26 -27.17 4.38
N THR A 147 -9.17 -26.75 3.11
CA THR A 147 -8.07 -27.18 2.23
C THR A 147 -6.71 -26.65 2.69
N ASN A 148 -6.63 -25.38 3.12
CA ASN A 148 -5.39 -24.80 3.64
C ASN A 148 -4.93 -25.50 4.92
N ALA A 149 -5.84 -25.72 5.87
CA ALA A 149 -5.56 -26.46 7.10
C ALA A 149 -5.15 -27.92 6.85
N ALA A 150 -5.72 -28.58 5.84
CA ALA A 150 -5.29 -29.91 5.39
C ALA A 150 -3.87 -29.90 4.80
N ARG A 151 -3.51 -28.90 3.97
CA ARG A 151 -2.13 -28.73 3.48
C ARG A 151 -1.15 -28.56 4.64
N LEU A 152 -1.47 -27.68 5.59
CA LEU A 152 -0.62 -27.44 6.77
C LEU A 152 -0.51 -28.69 7.66
N ARG A 153 -1.58 -29.48 7.83
CA ARG A 153 -1.52 -30.80 8.48
C ARG A 153 -0.62 -31.79 7.73
N LEU A 154 -0.63 -31.80 6.40
CA LEU A 154 0.27 -32.64 5.60
C LEU A 154 1.75 -32.25 5.78
N ILE A 155 2.05 -30.96 5.92
CA ILE A 155 3.42 -30.47 6.23
C ILE A 155 3.81 -30.84 7.67
N ALA A 156 2.93 -30.59 8.64
CA ALA A 156 3.22 -30.79 10.06
C ALA A 156 3.30 -32.26 10.48
N GLY A 157 2.74 -33.16 9.68
CA GLY A 157 2.52 -34.56 10.05
C GLY A 157 1.43 -34.75 11.12
N PRO A 158 1.18 -35.99 11.54
CA PRO A 158 0.16 -36.31 12.55
C PRO A 158 0.60 -36.03 13.99
N GLU A 159 1.92 -35.94 14.26
CA GLU A 159 2.48 -35.88 15.62
C GLU A 159 2.44 -34.48 16.25
N LYS A 160 2.66 -33.42 15.45
CA LYS A 160 2.71 -32.04 15.96
C LYS A 160 1.29 -31.53 16.23
N ARG A 161 1.07 -30.92 17.40
CA ARG A 161 -0.23 -30.33 17.74
C ARG A 161 -0.41 -28.99 17.01
N LEU A 162 -1.42 -28.88 16.16
CA LEU A 162 -1.71 -27.64 15.41
C LEU A 162 -2.87 -26.86 16.06
N LEU A 163 -2.65 -25.58 16.35
CA LEU A 163 -3.63 -24.70 16.97
C LEU A 163 -3.92 -23.47 16.10
N GLU A 164 -5.19 -23.15 15.90
CA GLU A 164 -5.63 -21.99 15.12
C GLU A 164 -5.68 -20.74 16.03
N MET A 165 -4.83 -19.76 15.72
CA MET A 165 -4.55 -18.57 16.54
C MET A 165 -4.80 -17.27 15.76
N GLY A 166 -5.55 -17.35 14.67
CA GLY A 166 -5.70 -16.32 13.65
C GLY A 166 -6.93 -15.42 13.81
N LEU A 167 -7.86 -15.72 14.73
CA LEU A 167 -9.10 -14.95 14.97
C LEU A 167 -8.94 -13.42 14.83
N ARG A 168 -7.89 -12.82 15.43
CA ARG A 168 -7.59 -11.38 15.38
C ARG A 168 -7.21 -10.81 13.99
N ARG A 169 -7.08 -11.67 12.97
CA ARG A 169 -6.78 -11.37 11.56
C ARG A 169 -7.80 -12.00 10.60
N ALA A 170 -8.81 -12.71 11.10
CA ALA A 170 -9.85 -13.30 10.27
C ALA A 170 -10.71 -12.23 9.57
N GLN A 171 -11.29 -12.55 8.42
CA GLN A 171 -11.94 -11.57 7.55
C GLN A 171 -13.42 -11.39 7.89
N GLY A 172 -13.76 -10.26 8.50
CA GLY A 172 -15.14 -9.91 8.87
C GLY A 172 -15.64 -10.60 10.16
N PRO A 173 -16.87 -10.30 10.60
CA PRO A 173 -17.40 -10.76 11.89
C PRO A 173 -17.53 -12.28 11.97
N ASP A 174 -18.07 -12.92 10.93
CA ASP A 174 -18.29 -14.37 10.89
C ASP A 174 -17.05 -15.16 10.43
N GLY A 175 -16.06 -14.47 9.85
CA GLY A 175 -14.84 -15.08 9.32
C GLY A 175 -14.03 -15.79 10.40
N GLY A 176 -14.03 -15.27 11.63
CA GLY A 176 -13.39 -15.90 12.78
C GLY A 176 -13.98 -17.27 13.12
N LEU A 177 -15.30 -17.34 13.34
CA LEU A 177 -16.01 -18.59 13.64
C LEU A 177 -15.84 -19.62 12.52
N THR A 178 -16.01 -19.16 11.28
CA THR A 178 -15.88 -19.99 10.07
C THR A 178 -14.46 -20.55 9.94
N ALA A 179 -13.43 -19.70 10.09
CA ALA A 179 -12.05 -20.13 9.95
C ALA A 179 -11.66 -21.18 11.01
N SER A 180 -11.98 -20.94 12.29
CA SER A 180 -11.69 -21.89 13.37
C SER A 180 -12.38 -23.25 13.17
N THR A 181 -13.65 -23.23 12.76
CA THR A 181 -14.46 -24.43 12.50
C THR A 181 -13.85 -25.28 11.39
N TYR A 182 -13.54 -24.68 10.25
CA TYR A 182 -13.06 -25.43 9.09
C TYR A 182 -11.56 -25.71 9.12
N SER A 183 -10.78 -24.99 9.92
CA SER A 183 -9.39 -25.37 10.24
C SER A 183 -9.34 -26.68 11.04
N TYR A 184 -10.24 -26.83 12.03
CA TYR A 184 -10.38 -28.06 12.79
C TYR A 184 -10.78 -29.23 11.87
N LEU A 185 -11.78 -29.05 10.99
CA LEU A 185 -12.17 -30.04 9.98
C LEU A 185 -11.00 -30.45 9.07
N GLY A 186 -10.23 -29.47 8.56
CA GLY A 186 -9.08 -29.72 7.70
C GLY A 186 -7.94 -30.49 8.38
N GLY A 187 -7.81 -30.39 9.71
CA GLY A 187 -6.90 -31.24 10.48
C GLY A 187 -6.32 -30.63 11.75
N PHE A 188 -6.59 -29.37 12.08
CA PHE A 188 -6.08 -28.74 13.31
C PHE A 188 -6.72 -29.34 14.57
N ASP A 189 -6.01 -29.28 15.69
CA ASP A 189 -6.41 -29.96 16.94
C ASP A 189 -7.22 -29.08 17.89
N GLY A 190 -7.19 -27.77 17.67
CA GLY A 190 -7.96 -26.80 18.45
C GLY A 190 -7.79 -25.37 17.94
N SER A 191 -8.46 -24.44 18.61
CA SER A 191 -8.45 -23.02 18.28
C SER A 191 -8.47 -22.15 19.54
N SER A 192 -7.98 -20.91 19.43
CA SER A 192 -8.19 -19.85 20.44
C SER A 192 -9.60 -19.27 20.46
N ASN A 193 -10.44 -19.59 19.47
CA ASN A 193 -11.75 -19.00 19.30
C ASN A 193 -12.82 -19.67 20.19
N VAL A 194 -13.12 -19.01 21.31
CA VAL A 194 -14.13 -19.45 22.27
C VAL A 194 -15.53 -19.63 21.67
N LEU A 195 -15.89 -18.86 20.62
CA LEU A 195 -17.20 -18.97 19.96
C LEU A 195 -17.29 -20.26 19.12
N ALA A 196 -16.18 -20.70 18.52
CA ALA A 196 -16.11 -21.99 17.84
C ALA A 196 -16.18 -23.16 18.83
N GLY A 197 -15.61 -23.01 20.02
CA GLY A 197 -15.83 -23.94 21.14
C GLY A 197 -17.30 -24.01 21.56
N GLN A 198 -17.90 -22.87 21.85
CA GLN A 198 -19.29 -22.76 22.33
C GLN A 198 -20.32 -23.31 21.33
N LEU A 199 -20.22 -22.94 20.04
CA LEU A 199 -21.24 -23.27 19.05
C LEU A 199 -20.96 -24.59 18.29
N ARG A 200 -19.69 -24.99 18.15
CA ARG A 200 -19.30 -26.11 17.27
C ARG A 200 -18.49 -27.21 17.97
N GLY A 201 -18.22 -27.08 19.27
CA GLY A 201 -17.45 -28.06 20.04
C GLY A 201 -15.98 -28.16 19.64
N VAL A 202 -15.42 -27.13 18.97
CA VAL A 202 -13.99 -27.11 18.64
C VAL A 202 -13.17 -27.04 19.95
N PRO A 203 -12.17 -27.91 20.17
CA PRO A 203 -11.34 -27.84 21.37
C PRO A 203 -10.67 -26.47 21.50
N VAL A 204 -10.95 -25.78 22.59
CA VAL A 204 -10.38 -24.45 22.86
C VAL A 204 -9.01 -24.60 23.51
N ALA A 205 -8.01 -23.91 22.98
CA ALA A 205 -6.68 -23.81 23.56
C ALA A 205 -6.16 -22.38 23.43
N GLY A 206 -5.61 -21.86 24.51
CA GLY A 206 -4.98 -20.55 24.58
C GLY A 206 -3.86 -20.56 25.62
N THR A 207 -2.98 -19.57 25.53
CA THR A 207 -1.91 -19.35 26.51
C THR A 207 -1.83 -17.85 26.81
N LEU A 208 -0.91 -17.45 27.70
CA LEU A 208 -0.66 -16.05 28.07
C LEU A 208 -0.46 -15.09 26.88
N ALA A 209 -0.76 -13.81 27.07
CA ALA A 209 -0.46 -12.74 26.12
C ALA A 209 0.67 -11.86 26.66
N HIS A 210 1.53 -11.31 25.78
CA HIS A 210 2.59 -10.38 26.22
C HIS A 210 2.02 -9.18 26.99
N SER A 211 0.84 -8.68 26.62
CA SER A 211 0.16 -7.59 27.33
C SER A 211 -0.12 -7.88 28.81
N PHE A 212 -0.39 -9.15 29.16
CA PHE A 212 -0.55 -9.57 30.55
C PHE A 212 0.80 -9.65 31.27
N VAL A 213 1.88 -10.04 30.58
CA VAL A 213 3.22 -10.06 31.20
C VAL A 213 3.73 -8.63 31.43
N THR A 214 3.54 -7.74 30.46
CA THR A 214 4.02 -6.35 30.51
C THR A 214 3.17 -5.42 31.39
N SER A 215 2.02 -5.86 31.91
CA SER A 215 1.20 -5.05 32.83
C SER A 215 1.70 -5.08 34.28
N PHE A 216 2.64 -5.96 34.61
CA PHE A 216 3.21 -6.09 35.96
C PHE A 216 4.56 -5.36 36.05
N LEU A 217 4.69 -4.54 37.09
CA LEU A 217 5.90 -3.82 37.45
C LEU A 217 6.81 -4.65 38.37
N GLY A 218 6.28 -5.68 39.03
CA GLY A 218 6.99 -6.51 40.00
C GLY A 218 6.90 -5.97 41.44
N THR A 219 5.95 -5.08 41.70
CA THR A 219 5.60 -4.55 43.02
C THR A 219 4.17 -4.91 43.45
N GLU A 220 3.44 -5.65 42.61
CA GLU A 220 2.09 -6.12 42.89
C GLU A 220 2.10 -7.19 43.99
N VAL A 221 1.20 -7.04 44.98
CA VAL A 221 0.94 -8.05 46.01
C VAL A 221 -0.38 -8.74 45.69
N PRO A 222 -0.46 -10.09 45.64
CA PRO A 222 -1.72 -10.79 45.49
C PRO A 222 -2.69 -10.42 46.63
N PRO A 223 -3.94 -9.99 46.36
CA PRO A 223 -4.87 -9.56 47.40
C PRO A 223 -5.35 -10.70 48.32
N ASP A 224 -5.20 -11.95 47.88
CA ASP A 224 -5.40 -13.15 48.69
C ASP A 224 -4.33 -14.19 48.29
N PRO A 225 -3.37 -14.53 49.18
CA PRO A 225 -2.33 -15.53 48.89
C PRO A 225 -2.85 -16.98 48.92
N GLY A 226 -4.11 -17.20 49.35
CA GLY A 226 -4.65 -18.53 49.61
C GLY A 226 -4.22 -19.10 50.96
N PRO A 227 -4.97 -20.08 51.51
CA PRO A 227 -4.95 -20.36 52.95
C PRO A 227 -3.77 -21.18 53.49
N THR A 228 -2.76 -21.57 52.68
CA THR A 228 -1.74 -22.55 53.13
C THR A 228 -0.27 -22.27 52.80
N VAL A 229 0.10 -21.62 51.68
CA VAL A 229 1.51 -21.33 51.35
C VAL A 229 1.64 -20.04 50.53
N ASP A 230 2.56 -19.15 50.91
CA ASP A 230 2.98 -18.02 50.09
C ASP A 230 3.80 -18.51 48.87
N LEU A 231 3.13 -18.58 47.72
CA LEU A 231 3.76 -18.97 46.46
C LEU A 231 4.84 -17.99 46.02
N ALA A 232 4.68 -16.67 46.27
CA ALA A 232 5.66 -15.67 45.83
C ALA A 232 6.99 -15.83 46.59
N ALA A 233 6.94 -16.01 47.91
CA ALA A 233 8.14 -16.29 48.72
C ALA A 233 8.81 -17.63 48.34
N SER A 234 8.03 -18.67 48.04
CA SER A 234 8.56 -19.94 47.54
C SER A 234 9.26 -19.77 46.18
N VAL A 235 8.71 -18.95 45.30
CA VAL A 235 9.26 -18.68 43.96
C VAL A 235 10.57 -17.90 44.01
N GLU A 236 10.74 -16.91 44.89
CA GLU A 236 12.05 -16.26 45.08
C GLU A 236 13.11 -17.26 45.57
N THR A 237 12.75 -18.14 46.51
CA THR A 237 13.65 -19.21 47.01
C THR A 237 14.07 -20.18 45.92
N TRP A 238 13.17 -20.53 45.00
CA TRP A 238 13.49 -21.37 43.84
C TRP A 238 14.28 -20.62 42.76
N LEU A 239 14.04 -19.32 42.58
CA LEU A 239 14.77 -18.49 41.62
C LEU A 239 16.27 -18.45 41.93
N GLU A 240 16.65 -18.30 43.19
CA GLU A 240 18.07 -18.34 43.61
C GLU A 240 18.75 -19.64 43.16
N ARG A 241 18.09 -20.78 43.39
CA ARG A 241 18.59 -22.13 43.02
C ARG A 241 18.68 -22.31 41.50
N VAL A 242 17.67 -21.83 40.76
CA VAL A 242 17.64 -21.89 39.30
C VAL A 242 18.72 -20.99 38.70
N CYS A 243 18.86 -19.75 39.17
CA CYS A 243 19.91 -18.83 38.73
C CYS A 243 21.31 -19.39 39.01
N ALA A 244 21.55 -19.99 40.17
CA ALA A 244 22.81 -20.65 40.49
C ALA A 244 23.14 -21.81 39.52
N HIS A 245 22.16 -22.65 39.18
CA HIS A 245 22.33 -23.75 38.20
C HIS A 245 22.54 -23.25 36.77
N LEU A 246 21.90 -22.15 36.38
CA LEU A 246 21.99 -21.57 35.04
C LEU A 246 23.18 -20.59 34.85
N GLY A 247 23.93 -20.28 35.92
CA GLY A 247 25.04 -19.33 35.88
C GLY A 247 24.61 -17.87 35.69
N LEU A 248 23.47 -17.49 36.27
CA LEU A 248 22.87 -16.15 36.17
C LEU A 248 22.85 -15.45 37.54
N GLY A 249 22.93 -14.11 37.55
CA GLY A 249 22.60 -13.31 38.72
C GLY A 249 21.10 -13.32 39.01
N VAL A 250 20.70 -13.44 40.28
CA VAL A 250 19.29 -13.47 40.73
C VAL A 250 18.53 -12.17 40.39
N GLN A 251 19.26 -11.07 40.19
CA GLN A 251 18.75 -9.79 39.74
C GLN A 251 18.50 -9.68 38.21
N GLU A 252 18.91 -10.66 37.41
CA GLU A 252 18.72 -10.62 35.94
C GLU A 252 17.28 -10.94 35.49
N PRO A 253 16.58 -11.94 36.07
CA PRO A 253 15.21 -12.26 35.66
C PRO A 253 14.22 -11.17 36.07
N HIS A 254 13.44 -10.68 35.09
CA HIS A 254 12.58 -9.52 35.24
C HIS A 254 11.49 -9.75 36.30
N ARG A 255 11.43 -8.86 37.31
CA ARG A 255 10.52 -8.99 38.45
C ARG A 255 9.05 -8.95 38.05
N GLY A 256 8.68 -8.06 37.12
CA GLY A 256 7.32 -8.01 36.59
C GLY A 256 6.92 -9.28 35.82
N GLU A 257 7.85 -9.92 35.12
CA GLU A 257 7.56 -11.17 34.40
C GLU A 257 7.34 -12.33 35.39
N ARG A 258 8.11 -12.36 36.48
CA ARG A 258 7.91 -13.28 37.59
C ARG A 258 6.57 -13.06 38.29
N ALA A 259 6.22 -11.80 38.61
CA ALA A 259 4.94 -11.45 39.21
C ALA A 259 3.76 -11.88 38.32
N ALA A 260 3.84 -11.67 37.01
CA ALA A 260 2.85 -12.14 36.05
C ALA A 260 2.72 -13.68 36.05
N PHE A 261 3.83 -14.41 36.06
CA PHE A 261 3.80 -15.89 36.13
C PHE A 261 3.24 -16.40 37.46
N VAL A 262 3.57 -15.78 38.59
CA VAL A 262 2.98 -16.10 39.90
C VAL A 262 1.47 -15.82 39.90
N ALA A 263 1.02 -14.66 39.40
CA ALA A 263 -0.40 -14.34 39.29
C ALA A 263 -1.16 -15.35 38.40
N TYR A 264 -0.57 -15.78 37.29
CA TYR A 264 -1.15 -16.81 36.43
C TYR A 264 -1.15 -18.20 37.07
N ALA A 265 -0.11 -18.53 37.84
CA ALA A 265 -0.01 -19.79 38.60
C ALA A 265 -1.03 -19.86 39.75
N LEU A 266 -1.31 -18.76 40.45
CA LEU A 266 -2.36 -18.68 41.48
C LEU A 266 -3.76 -18.91 40.86
N ALA A 267 -4.03 -18.33 39.69
CA ALA A 267 -5.31 -18.51 38.99
C ALA A 267 -5.44 -19.91 38.33
N PHE A 268 -4.35 -20.48 37.82
CA PHE A 268 -4.36 -21.69 37.00
C PHE A 268 -3.27 -22.71 37.42
N PRO A 269 -3.22 -23.17 38.69
CA PRO A 269 -2.09 -23.98 39.18
C PRO A 269 -1.95 -25.33 38.46
N ARG A 270 -3.08 -25.93 38.02
CA ARG A 270 -3.12 -27.17 37.22
C ARG A 270 -2.90 -26.96 35.72
N ALA A 271 -2.78 -25.72 35.25
CA ALA A 271 -2.69 -25.36 33.84
C ALA A 271 -1.65 -24.24 33.58
N PHE A 272 -0.67 -24.10 34.49
CA PHE A 272 0.34 -23.06 34.43
C PHE A 272 1.21 -23.22 33.17
N GLN A 273 1.41 -22.10 32.45
CA GLN A 273 2.23 -22.04 31.24
C GLN A 273 3.07 -20.77 31.25
N GLY A 274 4.32 -20.84 30.77
CA GLY A 274 5.21 -19.68 30.65
C GLY A 274 5.26 -19.10 29.23
N LEU A 275 5.16 -17.78 29.09
CA LEU A 275 5.44 -17.06 27.83
C LEU A 275 6.85 -16.44 27.91
N LEU A 276 7.85 -17.10 27.33
CA LEU A 276 9.25 -16.93 27.75
C LEU A 276 9.97 -15.74 27.10
N ASP A 277 9.42 -15.16 26.04
CA ASP A 277 10.13 -14.24 25.14
C ASP A 277 9.66 -12.78 25.25
N THR A 278 9.02 -12.39 26.36
CA THR A 278 8.61 -10.99 26.58
C THR A 278 9.82 -10.06 26.77
N TYR A 279 10.86 -10.51 27.48
CA TYR A 279 12.09 -9.72 27.69
C TYR A 279 13.33 -10.46 27.18
N SER A 280 13.58 -11.67 27.67
CA SER A 280 14.68 -12.53 27.23
C SER A 280 14.44 -13.96 27.65
N VAL A 281 14.37 -14.90 26.69
CA VAL A 281 14.15 -16.32 26.97
C VAL A 281 15.18 -16.86 27.96
N ARG A 282 16.48 -16.72 27.64
CA ARG A 282 17.56 -17.30 28.45
C ARG A 282 17.80 -16.59 29.79
N ARG A 283 17.69 -15.26 29.85
CA ARG A 283 18.05 -14.47 31.04
C ARG A 283 16.87 -14.09 31.94
N SER A 284 15.63 -14.30 31.49
CA SER A 284 14.43 -13.87 32.22
C SER A 284 13.31 -14.92 32.18
N GLY A 285 12.73 -15.18 31.01
CA GLY A 285 11.52 -15.98 30.90
C GLY A 285 11.71 -17.43 31.34
N LEU A 286 12.78 -18.09 30.91
CA LEU A 286 13.09 -19.47 31.30
C LEU A 286 13.45 -19.59 32.80
N PRO A 287 14.34 -18.76 33.38
CA PRO A 287 14.55 -18.73 34.84
C PRO A 287 13.27 -18.49 35.65
N ASN A 288 12.46 -17.49 35.27
CA ASN A 288 11.20 -17.18 35.94
C ASN A 288 10.19 -18.33 35.83
N PHE A 289 10.05 -18.95 34.66
CA PHE A 289 9.18 -20.11 34.46
C PHE A 289 9.60 -21.29 35.33
N LEU A 290 10.89 -21.62 35.37
CA LEU A 290 11.42 -22.72 36.16
C LEU A 290 11.22 -22.49 37.67
N ALA A 291 11.44 -21.26 38.15
CA ALA A 291 11.21 -20.92 39.55
C ALA A 291 9.73 -21.14 39.96
N VAL A 292 8.78 -20.71 39.13
CA VAL A 292 7.34 -20.91 39.36
C VAL A 292 6.94 -22.38 39.22
N ALA A 293 7.47 -23.10 38.22
CA ALA A 293 7.20 -24.52 37.99
C ALA A 293 7.69 -25.41 39.16
N LEU A 294 8.86 -25.12 39.73
CA LEU A 294 9.43 -25.85 40.87
C LEU A 294 8.73 -25.52 42.19
N ALA A 295 8.28 -24.28 42.37
CA ALA A 295 7.44 -23.90 43.51
C ALA A 295 6.08 -24.61 43.48
N LEU A 296 5.46 -24.70 42.30
CA LEU A 296 4.21 -25.45 42.09
C LEU A 296 4.37 -26.95 42.35
N GLU A 297 5.50 -27.57 41.96
CA GLU A 297 5.77 -28.99 42.24
C GLU A 297 5.78 -29.28 43.75
N GLY A 298 6.36 -28.38 44.55
CA GLY A 298 6.35 -28.47 46.01
C GLY A 298 4.94 -28.42 46.63
N LEU A 299 3.93 -28.02 45.85
CA LEU A 299 2.51 -27.96 46.21
C LEU A 299 1.67 -29.07 45.51
N GLY A 300 2.32 -29.99 44.78
CA GLY A 300 1.64 -31.07 44.04
C GLY A 300 1.05 -30.64 42.70
N TYR A 301 1.53 -29.54 42.10
CA TYR A 301 1.07 -29.01 40.81
C TYR A 301 2.19 -29.04 39.76
N GLN A 302 1.85 -29.36 38.50
CA GLN A 302 2.79 -29.43 37.40
C GLN A 302 2.49 -28.38 36.32
N ALA A 303 3.55 -27.82 35.73
CA ALA A 303 3.44 -26.89 34.62
C ALA A 303 3.12 -27.64 33.31
N VAL A 304 2.20 -27.09 32.50
CA VAL A 304 1.64 -27.82 31.33
C VAL A 304 2.23 -27.37 29.98
N GLY A 305 3.14 -26.40 29.96
CA GLY A 305 3.82 -25.99 28.73
C GLY A 305 4.53 -24.64 28.79
N VAL A 306 5.28 -24.34 27.73
CA VAL A 306 5.86 -23.01 27.47
C VAL A 306 5.56 -22.54 26.06
N ARG A 307 5.50 -21.21 25.85
CA ARG A 307 5.35 -20.59 24.51
C ARG A 307 6.52 -19.66 24.18
N LEU A 308 6.90 -19.68 22.90
CA LEU A 308 7.74 -18.69 22.21
C LEU A 308 6.94 -18.02 21.08
N ASP A 309 7.10 -16.71 20.89
CA ASP A 309 6.50 -15.93 19.79
C ASP A 309 7.55 -15.11 19.00
N SER A 310 8.85 -15.34 19.21
CA SER A 310 9.94 -14.61 18.56
C SER A 310 11.31 -15.28 18.72
N GLY A 311 12.22 -14.98 17.78
CA GLY A 311 13.58 -15.53 17.72
C GLY A 311 13.73 -16.68 16.73
N ASP A 312 14.83 -17.43 16.84
CA ASP A 312 14.99 -18.70 16.12
C ASP A 312 14.27 -19.81 16.91
N LEU A 313 12.99 -20.00 16.59
CA LEU A 313 12.07 -20.87 17.33
C LEU A 313 12.59 -22.32 17.43
N LEU A 314 13.23 -22.82 16.38
CA LEU A 314 13.79 -24.18 16.34
C LEU A 314 15.01 -24.31 17.26
N GLN A 315 15.96 -23.37 17.18
CA GLN A 315 17.14 -23.35 18.05
C GLN A 315 16.72 -23.17 19.51
N GLN A 316 15.85 -22.20 19.80
CA GLN A 316 15.38 -21.92 21.16
C GLN A 316 14.65 -23.13 21.76
N ALA A 317 13.85 -23.86 20.99
CA ALA A 317 13.20 -25.08 21.48
C ALA A 317 14.22 -26.18 21.89
N GLN A 318 15.29 -26.35 21.10
CA GLN A 318 16.38 -27.28 21.43
C GLN A 318 17.14 -26.84 22.70
N GLU A 319 17.44 -25.55 22.82
CA GLU A 319 18.09 -24.97 23.99
C GLU A 319 17.25 -25.12 25.28
N ILE A 320 15.95 -24.82 25.19
CA ILE A 320 15.00 -24.97 26.31
C ILE A 320 14.91 -26.44 26.74
N ARG A 321 14.78 -27.39 25.81
CA ARG A 321 14.76 -28.81 26.17
C ARG A 321 16.07 -29.25 26.82
N GLY A 322 17.21 -28.76 26.33
CA GLY A 322 18.52 -28.98 26.97
C GLY A 322 18.53 -28.53 28.42
N VAL A 323 18.04 -27.33 28.71
CA VAL A 323 17.90 -26.82 30.08
C VAL A 323 16.89 -27.63 30.90
N PHE A 324 15.73 -28.01 30.34
CA PHE A 324 14.75 -28.85 31.04
C PHE A 324 15.36 -30.19 31.49
N ARG A 325 16.18 -30.84 30.65
CA ARG A 325 16.91 -32.07 31.02
C ARG A 325 17.91 -31.85 32.16
N THR A 326 18.73 -30.79 32.11
CA THR A 326 19.72 -30.56 33.18
C THR A 326 19.05 -30.18 34.51
N VAL A 327 17.99 -29.38 34.47
CA VAL A 327 17.21 -28.97 35.65
C VAL A 327 16.41 -30.15 36.21
N ALA A 328 15.82 -30.99 35.36
CA ALA A 328 15.11 -32.21 35.78
C ALA A 328 16.03 -33.18 36.53
N ALA A 329 17.23 -33.41 36.00
CA ALA A 329 18.25 -34.24 36.66
C ALA A 329 18.74 -33.62 37.98
N GLN A 330 19.03 -32.32 37.99
CA GLN A 330 19.55 -31.61 39.16
C GLN A 330 18.57 -31.57 40.34
N PHE A 331 17.30 -31.28 40.07
CA PHE A 331 16.26 -31.12 41.11
C PHE A 331 15.33 -32.34 41.24
N ARG A 332 15.59 -33.43 40.51
CA ARG A 332 14.84 -34.70 40.52
C ARG A 332 13.35 -34.57 40.15
N VAL A 333 13.07 -33.76 39.12
CA VAL A 333 11.70 -33.48 38.62
C VAL A 333 11.52 -34.00 37.18
N PRO A 334 11.37 -35.32 36.97
CA PRO A 334 11.45 -35.94 35.64
C PRO A 334 10.37 -35.50 34.66
N TRP A 335 9.21 -35.04 35.15
CA TRP A 335 8.13 -34.53 34.28
C TRP A 335 8.55 -33.28 33.49
N LEU A 336 9.50 -32.49 34.01
CA LEU A 336 9.97 -31.25 33.38
C LEU A 336 10.55 -31.51 31.98
N GLU A 337 11.20 -32.65 31.77
CA GLU A 337 11.74 -33.03 30.46
C GLU A 337 10.66 -33.16 29.37
N SER A 338 9.45 -33.55 29.78
CA SER A 338 8.29 -33.79 28.91
C SER A 338 7.43 -32.56 28.64
N VAL A 339 7.70 -31.42 29.30
CA VAL A 339 6.88 -30.20 29.22
C VAL A 339 6.74 -29.73 27.77
N PRO A 340 5.52 -29.58 27.22
CA PRO A 340 5.32 -29.19 25.83
C PRO A 340 5.89 -27.79 25.51
N ILE A 341 6.71 -27.71 24.47
CA ILE A 341 7.16 -26.44 23.87
C ILE A 341 6.21 -26.10 22.73
N THR A 342 5.49 -25.00 22.86
CA THR A 342 4.62 -24.45 21.82
C THR A 342 5.29 -23.23 21.19
N VAL A 343 5.15 -23.08 19.87
CA VAL A 343 5.66 -21.90 19.16
C VAL A 343 4.55 -21.23 18.36
N SER A 344 4.61 -19.90 18.28
CA SER A 344 3.83 -19.07 17.37
C SER A 344 4.73 -18.01 16.73
N ASN A 345 4.16 -17.22 15.81
CA ASN A 345 4.73 -16.05 15.08
C ASN A 345 4.75 -16.25 13.56
N SER A 346 3.73 -15.71 12.89
CA SER A 346 3.72 -15.52 11.43
C SER A 346 4.03 -16.77 10.58
N ILE A 347 3.88 -17.96 11.17
CA ILE A 347 4.32 -19.25 10.61
C ILE A 347 3.58 -19.53 9.30
N ASP A 348 4.33 -19.73 8.21
CA ASP A 348 3.83 -20.11 6.90
C ASP A 348 4.17 -21.58 6.57
N GLU A 349 3.99 -22.00 5.31
CA GLU A 349 4.27 -23.39 4.88
C GLU A 349 5.76 -23.76 5.01
N GLU A 350 6.69 -22.80 4.86
CA GLU A 350 8.14 -23.05 4.91
C GLU A 350 8.64 -23.18 6.36
N GLU A 351 8.32 -22.21 7.22
CA GLU A 351 8.68 -22.27 8.64
C GLU A 351 7.95 -23.42 9.35
N LEU A 352 6.72 -23.77 8.95
CA LEU A 352 6.04 -24.96 9.46
C LEU A 352 6.80 -26.25 9.13
N ALA A 353 7.31 -26.41 7.90
CA ALA A 353 8.09 -27.58 7.51
C ALA A 353 9.37 -27.71 8.35
N ARG A 354 10.07 -26.59 8.56
CA ARG A 354 11.25 -26.49 9.42
C ARG A 354 10.95 -26.86 10.88
N LEU A 355 9.85 -26.36 11.45
CA LEU A 355 9.45 -26.63 12.83
C LEU A 355 8.90 -28.04 13.02
N ALA A 356 8.34 -28.66 11.97
CA ALA A 356 7.82 -30.01 11.99
C ALA A 356 8.89 -31.10 11.73
N GLN A 357 10.09 -30.73 11.28
CA GLN A 357 11.13 -31.69 10.89
C GLN A 357 11.49 -32.69 12.01
N LYS A 358 11.92 -33.89 11.61
CA LYS A 358 12.35 -34.95 12.54
C LYS A 358 13.51 -34.45 13.42
N GLY A 359 13.38 -34.63 14.73
CA GLY A 359 14.33 -34.09 15.72
C GLY A 359 14.04 -32.66 16.20
N SER A 360 12.96 -32.03 15.73
CA SER A 360 12.44 -30.79 16.32
C SER A 360 11.80 -31.04 17.70
N GLU A 361 12.29 -30.33 18.71
CA GLU A 361 11.83 -30.36 20.10
C GLU A 361 10.50 -29.59 20.33
N VAL A 362 9.98 -28.94 19.29
CA VAL A 362 8.66 -28.27 19.29
C VAL A 362 7.55 -29.31 19.31
N ASN A 363 6.58 -29.16 20.22
CA ASN A 363 5.44 -30.08 20.37
C ASN A 363 4.14 -29.47 19.80
N GLY A 364 3.95 -28.16 19.95
CA GLY A 364 2.76 -27.44 19.50
C GLY A 364 3.10 -26.25 18.59
N ILE A 365 2.25 -25.99 17.60
CA ILE A 365 2.45 -24.91 16.62
C ILE A 365 1.15 -24.11 16.50
N GLY A 366 1.19 -22.85 16.94
CA GLY A 366 0.10 -21.88 16.88
C GLY A 366 0.19 -21.06 15.60
N ILE A 367 -0.71 -21.32 14.65
CA ILE A 367 -0.71 -20.70 13.33
C ILE A 367 -1.88 -19.72 13.21
N GLY A 368 -1.57 -18.49 12.82
CA GLY A 368 -2.53 -17.38 12.76
C GLY A 368 -2.87 -16.95 11.34
N THR A 369 -2.28 -15.84 10.91
CA THR A 369 -2.60 -15.14 9.65
C THR A 369 -2.64 -16.05 8.43
N SER A 370 -1.63 -16.89 8.24
CA SER A 370 -1.47 -17.79 7.09
C SER A 370 -2.62 -18.79 6.91
N VAL A 371 -3.24 -19.24 8.00
CA VAL A 371 -4.43 -20.11 7.98
C VAL A 371 -5.67 -19.31 7.58
N VAL A 372 -5.95 -18.21 8.28
CA VAL A 372 -7.27 -17.54 8.23
C VAL A 372 -7.43 -16.55 7.07
N THR A 373 -6.32 -16.04 6.51
CA THR A 373 -6.34 -15.12 5.36
C THR A 373 -5.91 -15.77 4.04
N CYS A 374 -5.37 -17.00 4.08
CA CYS A 374 -4.90 -17.75 2.91
C CYS A 374 -4.05 -16.89 1.94
N PRO A 375 -2.93 -16.27 2.38
CA PRO A 375 -2.28 -15.16 1.66
C PRO A 375 -1.79 -15.51 0.25
N ARG A 376 -1.47 -16.79 -0.02
CA ARG A 376 -1.13 -17.28 -1.37
C ARG A 376 -2.30 -17.22 -2.35
N GLN A 377 -3.53 -17.41 -1.86
CA GLN A 377 -4.75 -17.45 -2.64
C GLN A 377 -5.97 -17.25 -1.71
N PRO A 378 -6.48 -16.02 -1.53
CA PRO A 378 -7.57 -15.71 -0.58
C PRO A 378 -8.97 -16.09 -1.09
N SER A 379 -9.08 -16.86 -2.17
CA SER A 379 -10.38 -17.30 -2.74
C SER A 379 -10.24 -18.63 -3.48
N LEU A 380 -11.17 -19.56 -3.25
CA LEU A 380 -11.23 -20.85 -3.97
C LEU A 380 -11.63 -20.69 -5.45
N GLY A 381 -12.33 -19.61 -5.81
CA GLY A 381 -12.83 -19.42 -7.17
C GLY A 381 -13.96 -20.37 -7.57
N CYS A 382 -14.90 -20.65 -6.65
CA CYS A 382 -16.15 -21.31 -6.99
C CYS A 382 -17.00 -20.46 -7.96
N VAL A 383 -17.85 -21.13 -8.72
CA VAL A 383 -18.86 -20.57 -9.61
C VAL A 383 -20.18 -21.31 -9.41
N TYR A 384 -21.28 -20.58 -9.46
CA TYR A 384 -22.64 -21.09 -9.36
C TYR A 384 -23.32 -20.91 -10.73
N LYS A 385 -23.82 -21.96 -11.38
CA LYS A 385 -24.25 -21.86 -12.80
C LYS A 385 -25.52 -22.64 -13.07
N LEU A 386 -26.47 -22.02 -13.78
CA LEU A 386 -27.69 -22.64 -14.28
C LEU A 386 -27.34 -23.75 -15.29
N VAL A 387 -27.83 -24.96 -15.04
CA VAL A 387 -27.63 -26.13 -15.91
C VAL A 387 -28.92 -26.70 -16.48
N SER A 388 -30.08 -26.37 -15.91
CA SER A 388 -31.41 -26.73 -16.44
C SER A 388 -32.47 -25.70 -16.04
N VAL A 389 -33.45 -25.45 -16.90
CA VAL A 389 -34.65 -24.65 -16.57
C VAL A 389 -35.86 -25.13 -17.37
N GLY A 390 -37.01 -25.30 -16.72
CA GLY A 390 -38.21 -25.90 -17.32
C GLY A 390 -37.98 -27.34 -17.80
N GLY A 391 -37.10 -28.09 -17.12
CA GLY A 391 -36.65 -29.42 -17.56
C GLY A 391 -35.70 -29.41 -18.77
N GLN A 392 -35.40 -28.25 -19.35
CA GLN A 392 -34.56 -28.12 -20.54
C GLN A 392 -33.11 -27.80 -20.16
N PRO A 393 -32.12 -28.60 -20.59
CA PRO A 393 -30.70 -28.34 -20.35
C PRO A 393 -30.25 -26.94 -20.82
N ARG A 394 -29.30 -26.35 -20.09
CA ARG A 394 -28.69 -25.06 -20.40
C ARG A 394 -27.18 -25.16 -20.34
N MET A 395 -26.51 -24.48 -21.27
CA MET A 395 -25.07 -24.49 -21.42
C MET A 395 -24.58 -23.06 -21.63
N LYS A 396 -23.55 -22.62 -20.90
CA LYS A 396 -22.86 -21.36 -21.22
C LYS A 396 -21.74 -21.63 -22.20
N LEU A 397 -21.95 -21.21 -23.45
CA LEU A 397 -20.89 -21.05 -24.45
C LEU A 397 -20.11 -19.74 -24.19
N THR A 398 -18.85 -19.71 -24.58
CA THR A 398 -17.90 -18.64 -24.24
C THR A 398 -16.63 -18.78 -25.08
N GLU A 399 -16.00 -17.66 -25.45
CA GLU A 399 -14.75 -17.58 -26.24
C GLU A 399 -13.50 -18.15 -25.51
N ASP A 400 -13.69 -18.63 -24.30
CA ASP A 400 -12.67 -19.14 -23.39
C ASP A 400 -13.11 -20.55 -22.96
N PRO A 401 -12.59 -21.62 -23.59
CA PRO A 401 -13.06 -22.99 -23.38
C PRO A 401 -13.00 -23.46 -21.92
N GLU A 402 -12.02 -23.00 -21.14
CA GLU A 402 -11.95 -23.34 -19.70
C GLU A 402 -13.17 -22.82 -18.91
N LYS A 403 -13.84 -21.78 -19.42
CA LYS A 403 -15.00 -21.15 -18.78
C LYS A 403 -16.34 -21.75 -19.20
N GLN A 404 -16.36 -22.69 -20.15
CA GLN A 404 -17.56 -23.39 -20.61
C GLN A 404 -18.15 -24.26 -19.48
N THR A 405 -19.49 -24.35 -19.41
CA THR A 405 -20.19 -25.15 -18.37
C THR A 405 -20.80 -26.40 -18.97
N LEU A 406 -20.88 -27.48 -18.19
CA LEU A 406 -21.51 -28.73 -18.63
C LEU A 406 -23.04 -28.67 -18.45
N PRO A 407 -23.83 -29.03 -19.49
CA PRO A 407 -25.28 -28.90 -19.47
C PRO A 407 -25.99 -29.95 -18.62
N GLY A 408 -27.25 -29.67 -18.29
CA GLY A 408 -28.20 -30.62 -17.71
C GLY A 408 -28.01 -30.90 -16.22
N SER A 409 -29.02 -31.53 -15.63
CA SER A 409 -28.89 -32.15 -14.30
C SER A 409 -27.97 -33.36 -14.40
N LYS A 410 -27.05 -33.51 -13.44
CA LYS A 410 -25.96 -34.51 -13.51
C LYS A 410 -25.88 -35.33 -12.23
N ALA A 411 -25.39 -36.55 -12.34
CA ALA A 411 -24.88 -37.32 -11.20
C ALA A 411 -23.35 -37.40 -11.32
N ALA A 412 -22.65 -37.29 -10.20
CA ALA A 412 -21.19 -37.41 -10.16
C ALA A 412 -20.79 -38.62 -9.30
N PHE A 413 -19.79 -39.35 -9.78
CA PHE A 413 -19.30 -40.59 -9.17
C PHE A 413 -17.77 -40.54 -9.08
N ARG A 414 -17.20 -41.12 -8.04
CA ARG A 414 -15.75 -41.36 -7.93
C ARG A 414 -15.46 -42.82 -8.26
N LEU A 415 -14.47 -43.02 -9.12
CA LEU A 415 -14.01 -44.33 -9.59
C LEU A 415 -12.72 -44.73 -8.85
N LEU A 416 -12.66 -45.95 -8.34
CA LEU A 416 -11.50 -46.59 -7.69
C LEU A 416 -11.28 -47.95 -8.37
N GLY A 417 -10.07 -48.41 -8.70
CA GLY A 417 -9.83 -49.67 -9.46
C GLY A 417 -9.62 -50.93 -8.60
N SER A 418 -9.91 -52.19 -9.03
CA SER A 418 -10.46 -52.78 -10.29
C SER A 418 -11.57 -53.91 -10.13
N ASN A 419 -12.50 -54.06 -11.11
CA ASN A 419 -13.43 -55.20 -11.49
C ASN A 419 -14.96 -55.35 -11.05
N GLU A 420 -15.88 -55.26 -12.05
CA GLU A 420 -17.37 -55.56 -12.31
C GLU A 420 -18.63 -54.60 -12.08
N GLU A 421 -19.33 -54.08 -13.14
CA GLU A 421 -20.37 -52.95 -13.23
C GLU A 421 -21.91 -53.29 -13.38
N PRO A 422 -22.89 -52.33 -13.61
CA PRO A 422 -22.91 -50.83 -13.63
C PRO A 422 -23.85 -50.11 -12.61
N PRO A 423 -23.51 -48.93 -12.01
CA PRO A 423 -23.80 -47.60 -12.62
C PRO A 423 -22.68 -46.55 -12.97
N PRO A 424 -21.36 -46.67 -12.69
CA PRO A 424 -20.60 -47.90 -12.59
C PRO A 424 -20.75 -48.61 -11.23
N GLN A 425 -20.91 -49.93 -11.26
CA GLN A 425 -20.71 -50.84 -10.13
C GLN A 425 -19.17 -51.08 -10.17
N ALA A 426 -18.65 -52.15 -9.60
CA ALA A 426 -17.22 -52.44 -9.53
C ALA A 426 -16.37 -52.51 -10.84
N GLY A 427 -16.87 -52.28 -12.06
CA GLY A 427 -16.03 -52.25 -13.29
C GLY A 427 -16.23 -53.37 -14.33
N GLN A 428 -17.31 -53.33 -15.10
CA GLN A 428 -17.30 -53.69 -16.51
C GLN A 428 -16.56 -52.55 -17.22
N GLU A 429 -16.74 -52.40 -18.52
CA GLU A 429 -15.99 -51.44 -19.31
C GLU A 429 -16.80 -50.17 -19.58
N LEU A 430 -16.51 -49.13 -18.79
CA LEU A 430 -17.08 -47.80 -18.97
C LEU A 430 -16.33 -47.05 -20.05
N ARG A 431 -17.04 -46.72 -21.13
CA ARG A 431 -16.57 -45.74 -22.10
C ARG A 431 -16.80 -44.32 -21.58
N VAL A 432 -15.72 -43.60 -21.31
CA VAL A 432 -15.74 -42.23 -20.78
C VAL A 432 -14.93 -41.29 -21.67
N TRP A 433 -15.28 -40.00 -21.66
CA TRP A 433 -14.57 -38.93 -22.36
C TRP A 433 -13.82 -38.07 -21.34
N PRO A 434 -12.50 -38.24 -21.18
CA PRO A 434 -11.71 -37.34 -20.36
C PRO A 434 -11.88 -35.89 -20.80
N ARG A 435 -12.08 -34.98 -19.85
CA ARG A 435 -12.37 -33.59 -20.15
C ARG A 435 -11.20 -32.94 -20.90
N GLY A 436 -11.43 -32.58 -22.17
CA GLY A 436 -10.42 -32.00 -23.07
C GLY A 436 -9.70 -33.00 -23.98
N ALA A 437 -9.98 -34.31 -23.87
CA ALA A 437 -9.54 -35.30 -24.86
C ALA A 437 -10.47 -35.30 -26.08
N GLN A 438 -9.90 -35.59 -27.26
CA GLN A 438 -10.68 -35.81 -28.49
C GLN A 438 -11.25 -37.23 -28.58
N GLU A 439 -10.65 -38.19 -27.86
CA GLU A 439 -11.00 -39.60 -27.90
C GLU A 439 -11.54 -40.08 -26.55
N SER A 440 -12.41 -41.08 -26.60
CA SER A 440 -12.90 -41.82 -25.42
C SER A 440 -11.84 -42.79 -24.91
N CYS A 441 -11.75 -42.98 -23.59
CA CYS A 441 -11.04 -44.12 -23.00
C CYS A 441 -12.03 -45.10 -22.34
N THR A 442 -11.58 -46.33 -22.14
CA THR A 442 -12.31 -47.38 -21.43
C THR A 442 -11.72 -47.56 -20.03
N VAL A 443 -12.56 -47.61 -18.98
CA VAL A 443 -12.15 -47.69 -17.57
C VAL A 443 -12.93 -48.80 -16.85
N ARG A 444 -12.26 -49.54 -15.94
CA ARG A 444 -12.78 -50.74 -15.25
C ARG A 444 -12.72 -50.64 -13.70
N PRO A 445 -13.59 -49.85 -13.02
CA PRO A 445 -13.35 -49.39 -11.63
C PRO A 445 -13.97 -50.20 -10.46
N ALA A 446 -13.17 -50.97 -9.67
CA ALA A 446 -13.58 -51.76 -8.46
C ALA A 446 -14.69 -51.19 -7.60
N HIS A 447 -14.65 -49.89 -7.34
CA HIS A 447 -15.60 -49.27 -6.43
C HIS A 447 -15.99 -47.90 -6.96
N VAL A 448 -17.26 -47.62 -6.76
CA VAL A 448 -17.90 -46.43 -7.30
C VAL A 448 -18.73 -45.78 -6.21
N GLU A 449 -18.30 -44.59 -5.84
CA GLU A 449 -18.89 -43.81 -4.78
C GLU A 449 -19.76 -42.71 -5.41
N PRO A 450 -21.09 -42.71 -5.24
CA PRO A 450 -21.92 -41.56 -5.61
C PRO A 450 -21.55 -40.37 -4.71
N LEU A 451 -21.19 -39.26 -5.33
CA LEU A 451 -20.57 -38.14 -4.62
C LEU A 451 -21.59 -37.23 -3.92
N LEU A 452 -22.64 -36.80 -4.63
CA LEU A 452 -23.64 -35.89 -4.07
C LEU A 452 -24.78 -36.65 -3.37
N ARG A 453 -24.95 -36.40 -2.07
CA ARG A 453 -26.07 -36.90 -1.27
C ARG A 453 -27.20 -35.87 -1.22
N LEU A 454 -28.44 -36.33 -1.02
CA LEU A 454 -29.61 -35.46 -0.87
C LEU A 454 -29.74 -35.00 0.58
N TRP A 455 -29.44 -33.73 0.85
CA TRP A 455 -29.47 -33.18 2.21
C TRP A 455 -30.76 -32.42 2.50
N VAL A 456 -31.22 -31.61 1.55
CA VAL A 456 -32.45 -30.83 1.68
C VAL A 456 -33.40 -31.23 0.56
N GLN A 457 -34.66 -31.50 0.88
CA GLN A 457 -35.73 -31.76 -0.08
C GLN A 457 -36.95 -30.91 0.31
N GLN A 458 -37.41 -30.08 -0.62
CA GLN A 458 -38.53 -29.15 -0.38
C GLN A 458 -38.38 -28.36 0.94
N GLY A 459 -37.23 -27.72 1.12
CA GLY A 459 -36.88 -26.90 2.28
C GLY A 459 -36.62 -27.66 3.58
N GLN A 460 -36.95 -28.96 3.66
CA GLN A 460 -36.73 -29.80 4.83
C GLN A 460 -35.42 -30.57 4.74
N LEU A 461 -34.77 -30.79 5.88
CA LEU A 461 -33.53 -31.57 5.97
C LEU A 461 -33.88 -33.07 6.03
N CYS A 462 -33.32 -33.88 5.12
CA CYS A 462 -33.63 -35.31 4.99
C CYS A 462 -33.00 -36.17 6.09
N GLU A 463 -31.77 -35.82 6.51
CA GLU A 463 -30.99 -36.53 7.52
C GLU A 463 -30.20 -35.52 8.38
N PRO A 464 -29.94 -35.80 9.68
CA PRO A 464 -29.16 -34.89 10.52
C PRO A 464 -27.74 -34.69 9.98
N LEU A 465 -27.25 -33.45 10.00
CA LEU A 465 -25.89 -33.13 9.56
C LEU A 465 -24.83 -33.77 10.50
N PRO A 466 -23.83 -34.50 9.97
CA PRO A 466 -22.74 -35.08 10.75
C PRO A 466 -22.05 -34.05 11.65
N SER A 467 -21.67 -34.46 12.86
CA SER A 467 -20.91 -33.64 13.79
C SER A 467 -19.58 -33.22 13.18
N LEU A 468 -19.01 -32.12 13.68
CA LEU A 468 -17.72 -31.62 13.18
C LEU A 468 -16.58 -32.65 13.38
N ALA A 469 -16.68 -33.50 14.40
CA ALA A 469 -15.74 -34.59 14.65
C ALA A 469 -15.86 -35.71 13.59
N GLU A 470 -17.07 -36.09 13.20
CA GLU A 470 -17.31 -37.07 12.13
C GLU A 470 -16.83 -36.53 10.78
N SER A 471 -17.15 -35.28 10.44
CA SER A 471 -16.64 -34.62 9.22
C SER A 471 -15.11 -34.50 9.21
N ARG A 472 -14.47 -34.20 10.36
CA ARG A 472 -13.00 -34.19 10.51
C ARG A 472 -12.43 -35.59 10.28
N ALA A 473 -12.99 -36.62 10.92
CA ALA A 473 -12.54 -38.01 10.74
C ALA A 473 -12.67 -38.48 9.29
N PHE A 474 -13.79 -38.15 8.63
CA PHE A 474 -14.03 -38.43 7.23
C PHE A 474 -13.08 -37.67 6.28
N ALA A 475 -12.72 -36.42 6.61
CA ALA A 475 -11.70 -35.66 5.89
C ALA A 475 -10.32 -36.33 5.99
N GLN A 476 -9.89 -36.73 7.19
CA GLN A 476 -8.60 -37.42 7.37
C GLN A 476 -8.58 -38.80 6.69
N LEU A 477 -9.70 -39.54 6.70
CA LEU A 477 -9.85 -40.81 5.96
C LEU A 477 -9.81 -40.61 4.44
N SER A 478 -10.45 -39.55 3.93
CA SER A 478 -10.44 -39.22 2.51
C SER A 478 -9.02 -38.84 2.05
N LEU A 479 -8.33 -38.00 2.84
CA LEU A 479 -6.92 -37.65 2.61
C LEU A 479 -6.00 -38.86 2.67
N SER A 480 -6.19 -39.79 3.61
CA SER A 480 -5.34 -40.98 3.76
C SER A 480 -5.49 -41.97 2.60
N ARG A 481 -6.67 -42.04 1.98
CA ARG A 481 -6.96 -42.83 0.77
C ARG A 481 -6.49 -42.20 -0.54
N LEU A 482 -6.23 -40.88 -0.57
CA LEU A 482 -5.76 -40.18 -1.78
C LEU A 482 -4.33 -40.62 -2.15
N SER A 483 -4.08 -40.97 -3.42
CA SER A 483 -2.74 -41.42 -3.83
C SER A 483 -1.66 -40.35 -3.57
N PRO A 484 -0.40 -40.76 -3.27
CA PRO A 484 0.68 -39.81 -2.98
C PRO A 484 0.89 -38.75 -4.08
N ALA A 485 0.70 -39.13 -5.34
CA ALA A 485 0.81 -38.27 -6.51
C ALA A 485 -0.16 -37.07 -6.50
N HIS A 486 -1.42 -37.29 -6.10
CA HIS A 486 -2.43 -36.23 -5.94
C HIS A 486 -2.32 -35.50 -4.59
N ARG A 487 -1.61 -36.09 -3.62
CA ARG A 487 -1.37 -35.50 -2.28
C ARG A 487 -0.17 -34.54 -2.26
N ARG A 488 0.68 -34.53 -3.30
CA ARG A 488 1.82 -33.60 -3.41
C ARG A 488 1.35 -32.14 -3.29
N LEU A 489 2.07 -31.36 -2.50
CA LEU A 489 1.75 -29.95 -2.22
C LEU A 489 2.20 -29.01 -3.36
N GLU A 490 3.17 -29.45 -4.15
CA GLU A 490 3.72 -28.80 -5.34
C GLU A 490 3.71 -29.81 -6.50
N GLN A 491 3.36 -29.34 -7.70
CA GLN A 491 3.29 -30.14 -8.93
C GLN A 491 2.65 -31.54 -8.75
N PRO A 492 1.45 -31.64 -8.13
CA PRO A 492 0.71 -32.90 -8.10
C PRO A 492 0.25 -33.29 -9.50
N GLU A 493 0.01 -34.59 -9.69
CA GLU A 493 -0.70 -35.06 -10.89
C GLU A 493 -2.14 -34.52 -10.90
N LEU A 494 -2.69 -34.30 -12.10
CA LEU A 494 -4.05 -33.79 -12.25
C LEU A 494 -5.04 -34.94 -12.10
N TYR A 495 -5.98 -34.79 -11.16
CA TYR A 495 -7.06 -35.75 -11.00
C TYR A 495 -8.00 -35.68 -12.22
N GLN A 496 -8.10 -36.79 -12.96
CA GLN A 496 -8.86 -36.84 -14.20
C GLN A 496 -10.37 -36.81 -13.93
N VAL A 497 -11.07 -35.91 -14.62
CA VAL A 497 -12.54 -35.84 -14.63
C VAL A 497 -12.99 -36.17 -16.05
N ALA A 498 -13.96 -37.08 -16.18
CA ALA A 498 -14.45 -37.57 -17.46
C ALA A 498 -15.98 -37.51 -17.54
N LEU A 499 -16.51 -37.44 -18.76
CA LEU A 499 -17.93 -37.40 -19.08
C LEU A 499 -18.41 -38.80 -19.50
N SER A 500 -19.67 -39.13 -19.23
CA SER A 500 -20.31 -40.30 -19.84
C SER A 500 -20.67 -40.01 -21.29
N GLU A 501 -20.78 -41.06 -22.12
CA GLU A 501 -21.19 -40.97 -23.54
C GLU A 501 -22.45 -40.13 -23.74
N LYS A 502 -23.47 -40.33 -22.89
CA LYS A 502 -24.73 -39.56 -22.92
C LYS A 502 -24.55 -38.08 -22.63
N LEU A 503 -23.61 -37.71 -21.74
CA LEU A 503 -23.33 -36.31 -21.41
C LEU A 503 -22.47 -35.65 -22.51
N GLN A 504 -21.52 -36.39 -23.10
CA GLN A 504 -20.76 -35.91 -24.26
C GLN A 504 -21.69 -35.64 -25.45
N ALA A 505 -22.55 -36.59 -25.80
CA ALA A 505 -23.54 -36.41 -26.87
C ALA A 505 -24.50 -35.23 -26.63
N LEU A 506 -24.83 -34.92 -25.36
CA LEU A 506 -25.62 -33.72 -25.01
C LEU A 506 -24.82 -32.42 -25.20
N VAL A 507 -23.53 -32.42 -24.85
CA VAL A 507 -22.60 -31.29 -25.09
C VAL A 507 -22.47 -31.02 -26.59
N ASP A 508 -22.27 -32.07 -27.39
CA ASP A 508 -22.10 -31.96 -28.84
C ASP A 508 -23.40 -31.45 -29.49
N LYS A 509 -24.55 -32.02 -29.11
CA LYS A 509 -25.87 -31.58 -29.57
C LYS A 509 -26.14 -30.11 -29.24
N LEU A 510 -25.84 -29.66 -28.03
CA LEU A 510 -26.10 -28.26 -27.64
C LEU A 510 -25.16 -27.28 -28.32
N SER A 511 -23.89 -27.67 -28.50
CA SER A 511 -22.91 -26.90 -29.27
C SER A 511 -23.33 -26.77 -30.74
N ALA A 512 -23.83 -27.86 -31.36
CA ALA A 512 -24.33 -27.87 -32.73
C ALA A 512 -25.72 -27.22 -32.92
N SER A 513 -26.54 -27.13 -31.86
CA SER A 513 -27.90 -26.54 -31.93
C SER A 513 -27.94 -25.01 -31.88
N SER A 514 -26.80 -24.37 -31.60
CA SER A 514 -26.63 -22.95 -31.90
C SER A 514 -26.68 -22.77 -33.43
N PRO A 515 -27.28 -21.69 -33.97
CA PRO A 515 -27.22 -21.45 -35.42
C PRO A 515 -25.76 -21.50 -35.85
N PRO A 516 -25.44 -22.19 -36.96
CA PRO A 516 -24.09 -22.68 -37.20
C PRO A 516 -23.04 -21.58 -37.04
N ALA A 517 -22.17 -21.78 -36.06
CA ALA A 517 -20.86 -21.16 -36.03
C ALA A 517 -20.00 -21.61 -37.23
N CYS A 518 -20.52 -22.44 -38.14
CA CYS A 518 -19.93 -22.71 -39.47
C CYS A 518 -19.89 -21.49 -40.43
N LEU A 519 -20.11 -20.25 -39.93
CA LEU A 519 -19.62 -19.01 -40.57
C LEU A 519 -18.86 -18.06 -39.60
N GLU A 520 -18.58 -18.47 -38.36
CA GLU A 520 -17.85 -17.69 -37.33
C GLU A 520 -16.68 -18.44 -36.67
N ASP A 521 -16.65 -19.78 -36.65
CA ASP A 521 -15.43 -20.60 -36.63
C ASP A 521 -14.52 -20.27 -37.84
N ALA A 522 -15.13 -19.66 -38.86
CA ALA A 522 -14.49 -18.98 -39.99
C ALA A 522 -14.15 -17.51 -39.71
N GLY A 523 -13.83 -17.10 -38.46
CA GLY A 523 -13.22 -15.79 -38.19
C GLY A 523 -11.95 -15.55 -39.02
N PHE A 524 -11.27 -16.64 -39.40
CA PHE A 524 -10.19 -16.70 -40.37
C PHE A 524 -10.69 -16.63 -41.83
N ALA A 525 -11.50 -17.60 -42.29
CA ALA A 525 -11.88 -17.71 -43.70
C ALA A 525 -12.85 -16.62 -44.19
N GLY A 526 -13.75 -16.10 -43.35
CA GLY A 526 -14.75 -15.10 -43.75
C GLY A 526 -14.16 -13.75 -44.15
N THR A 527 -13.07 -13.31 -43.48
CA THR A 527 -12.40 -12.04 -43.81
C THR A 527 -11.66 -12.14 -45.15
N GLN A 528 -10.93 -13.24 -45.37
CA GLN A 528 -10.18 -13.48 -46.60
C GLN A 528 -11.09 -13.81 -47.79
N ALA A 529 -12.18 -14.56 -47.59
CA ALA A 529 -13.21 -14.77 -48.61
C ALA A 529 -13.91 -13.47 -49.00
N THR A 530 -14.14 -12.55 -48.05
CA THR A 530 -14.68 -11.21 -48.36
C THR A 530 -13.70 -10.39 -49.19
N ALA A 531 -12.40 -10.43 -48.87
CA ALA A 531 -11.36 -9.78 -49.68
C ALA A 531 -11.33 -10.33 -51.12
N LEU A 532 -11.23 -11.66 -51.28
CA LEU A 532 -11.24 -12.33 -52.59
C LEU A 532 -12.50 -12.03 -53.40
N THR A 533 -13.67 -11.99 -52.74
CA THR A 533 -14.93 -11.62 -53.41
C THR A 533 -14.88 -10.17 -53.90
N LEU A 534 -14.39 -9.23 -53.09
CA LEU A 534 -14.25 -7.82 -53.48
C LEU A 534 -13.27 -7.63 -54.63
N SER A 535 -12.11 -8.30 -54.61
CA SER A 535 -11.18 -8.30 -55.75
C SER A 535 -11.85 -8.79 -57.03
N SER A 536 -12.51 -9.96 -56.98
CA SER A 536 -13.16 -10.54 -58.17
C SER A 536 -14.30 -9.67 -58.75
N VAL A 537 -14.98 -8.88 -57.90
CA VAL A 537 -16.04 -7.96 -58.33
C VAL A 537 -15.47 -6.70 -58.99
N LEU A 538 -14.34 -6.19 -58.51
CA LEU A 538 -13.65 -5.04 -59.12
C LEU A 538 -12.92 -5.43 -60.41
N GLU A 539 -12.27 -6.60 -60.43
CA GLU A 539 -11.64 -7.17 -61.64
C GLU A 539 -12.67 -7.36 -62.76
N ALA A 540 -13.89 -7.82 -62.43
CA ALA A 540 -15.01 -7.92 -63.37
C ALA A 540 -15.53 -6.56 -63.89
N GLN A 541 -15.15 -5.45 -63.24
CA GLN A 541 -15.43 -4.07 -63.67
C GLN A 541 -14.21 -3.40 -64.32
N GLY A 542 -13.07 -4.08 -64.43
CA GLY A 542 -11.83 -3.56 -64.99
C GLY A 542 -10.99 -2.70 -64.03
N GLU A 543 -11.29 -2.72 -62.73
CA GLU A 543 -10.59 -1.94 -61.71
C GLU A 543 -9.76 -2.84 -60.78
N GLN A 544 -8.63 -2.32 -60.27
CA GLN A 544 -7.81 -3.02 -59.27
C GLN A 544 -8.19 -2.58 -57.84
N LEU A 545 -8.20 -3.53 -56.91
CA LEU A 545 -8.56 -3.26 -55.51
C LEU A 545 -7.66 -2.20 -54.86
N GLU A 546 -6.36 -2.22 -55.16
CA GLU A 546 -5.33 -1.32 -54.62
C GLU A 546 -5.66 0.15 -54.86
N ASP A 547 -6.07 0.51 -56.09
CA ASP A 547 -6.42 1.88 -56.45
C ASP A 547 -7.71 2.37 -55.75
N GLN A 548 -8.62 1.45 -55.44
CA GLN A 548 -9.95 1.77 -54.90
C GLN A 548 -10.05 1.75 -53.37
N VAL A 549 -9.07 1.21 -52.63
CA VAL A 549 -9.10 1.10 -51.15
C VAL A 549 -9.50 2.42 -50.47
N ARG A 550 -8.92 3.55 -50.93
CA ARG A 550 -9.17 4.87 -50.34
C ARG A 550 -10.58 5.39 -50.63
N GLY A 551 -11.14 5.07 -51.80
CA GLY A 551 -12.52 5.38 -52.17
C GLY A 551 -13.50 4.57 -51.33
N LEU A 552 -13.27 3.26 -51.22
CA LEU A 552 -14.08 2.34 -50.42
C LEU A 552 -14.11 2.74 -48.94
N VAL A 553 -12.96 3.03 -48.33
CA VAL A 553 -12.88 3.46 -46.91
C VAL A 553 -13.64 4.78 -46.66
N ARG A 554 -13.60 5.73 -47.60
CA ARG A 554 -14.43 6.96 -47.53
C ARG A 554 -15.92 6.67 -47.67
N GLY A 555 -16.30 5.73 -48.53
CA GLY A 555 -17.68 5.24 -48.65
C GLY A 555 -18.19 4.60 -47.35
N LEU A 556 -17.36 3.77 -46.70
CA LEU A 556 -17.68 3.17 -45.40
C LEU A 556 -17.88 4.23 -44.31
N LEU A 557 -16.99 5.23 -44.23
CA LEU A 557 -17.12 6.37 -43.31
C LEU A 557 -18.46 7.10 -43.46
N ALA A 558 -18.92 7.33 -44.70
CA ALA A 558 -20.19 8.01 -44.96
C ALA A 558 -21.43 7.17 -44.61
N GLN A 559 -21.35 5.84 -44.73
CA GLN A 559 -22.50 4.94 -44.54
C GLN A 559 -22.69 4.47 -43.09
N VAL A 560 -21.61 4.29 -42.31
CA VAL A 560 -21.68 3.74 -40.94
C VAL A 560 -22.65 4.51 -40.01
N PRO A 561 -22.69 5.86 -39.99
CA PRO A 561 -23.65 6.62 -39.19
C PRO A 561 -25.12 6.31 -39.50
N GLY A 562 -25.45 6.05 -40.77
CA GLY A 562 -26.82 5.78 -41.21
C GLY A 562 -27.28 4.32 -41.02
N LEU A 563 -26.39 3.42 -40.61
CA LEU A 563 -26.70 2.00 -40.43
C LEU A 563 -27.08 1.69 -38.98
N ALA A 564 -28.31 1.21 -38.78
CA ALA A 564 -28.77 0.65 -37.52
C ALA A 564 -27.89 -0.52 -37.03
N GLU A 565 -27.76 -0.64 -35.71
CA GLU A 565 -26.86 -1.59 -35.07
C GLU A 565 -27.35 -3.04 -35.26
N GLY A 566 -26.54 -3.89 -35.88
CA GLY A 566 -26.98 -5.23 -36.30
C GLY A 566 -26.14 -5.85 -37.42
N ARG A 567 -26.72 -6.81 -38.16
CA ARG A 567 -26.02 -7.62 -39.18
C ARG A 567 -25.38 -6.77 -40.29
N ARG A 568 -26.09 -5.76 -40.81
CA ARG A 568 -25.59 -4.89 -41.89
C ARG A 568 -24.36 -4.09 -41.45
N ARG A 569 -24.42 -3.42 -40.28
CA ARG A 569 -23.28 -2.72 -39.69
C ARG A 569 -22.09 -3.65 -39.44
N ARG A 570 -22.32 -4.88 -38.92
CA ARG A 570 -21.24 -5.88 -38.75
C ARG A 570 -20.61 -6.33 -40.07
N ALA A 571 -21.36 -6.47 -41.16
CA ALA A 571 -20.82 -6.80 -42.48
C ALA A 571 -19.91 -5.68 -43.02
N VAL A 572 -20.35 -4.42 -42.91
CA VAL A 572 -19.59 -3.22 -43.29
C VAL A 572 -18.26 -3.12 -42.50
N LEU A 573 -18.28 -3.45 -41.21
CA LEU A 573 -17.07 -3.49 -40.37
C LEU A 573 -16.13 -4.69 -40.69
N ARG A 574 -16.67 -5.81 -41.21
CA ARG A 574 -15.86 -6.93 -41.74
C ARG A 574 -15.15 -6.55 -43.04
N VAL A 575 -15.82 -5.80 -43.93
CA VAL A 575 -15.19 -5.27 -45.17
C VAL A 575 -13.99 -4.39 -44.84
N LEU A 576 -14.11 -3.47 -43.88
CA LEU A 576 -12.95 -2.66 -43.44
C LEU A 576 -11.79 -3.52 -42.93
N SER A 577 -12.10 -4.59 -42.18
CA SER A 577 -11.09 -5.51 -41.66
C SER A 577 -10.42 -6.35 -42.76
N ALA A 578 -11.14 -6.64 -43.85
CA ALA A 578 -10.61 -7.32 -45.02
C ALA A 578 -9.65 -6.40 -45.82
N LEU A 579 -10.08 -5.16 -46.10
CA LEU A 579 -9.24 -4.16 -46.76
C LEU A 579 -7.95 -3.88 -45.98
N ALA A 580 -8.02 -3.84 -44.66
CA ALA A 580 -6.88 -3.56 -43.79
C ALA A 580 -5.93 -4.76 -43.59
N LEU A 581 -6.34 -5.98 -43.97
CA LEU A 581 -5.49 -7.17 -43.91
C LEU A 581 -4.49 -7.20 -45.07
N GLU A 582 -4.96 -6.84 -46.28
CA GLU A 582 -4.16 -6.81 -47.51
C GLU A 582 -3.47 -5.44 -47.72
N HIS A 583 -4.18 -4.33 -47.46
CA HIS A 583 -3.70 -2.96 -47.71
C HIS A 583 -3.73 -2.07 -46.45
N PRO A 584 -3.03 -2.45 -45.35
CA PRO A 584 -3.08 -1.73 -44.08
C PRO A 584 -2.62 -0.27 -44.18
N ARG A 585 -1.67 0.05 -45.08
CA ARG A 585 -1.16 1.40 -45.29
C ARG A 585 -2.25 2.33 -45.82
N ASP A 586 -2.93 1.93 -46.88
CA ASP A 586 -3.94 2.76 -47.55
C ASP A 586 -5.22 2.92 -46.75
N VAL A 587 -5.62 1.90 -45.99
CA VAL A 587 -6.69 2.05 -44.99
C VAL A 587 -6.32 3.07 -43.91
N VAL A 588 -5.09 3.01 -43.38
CA VAL A 588 -4.63 4.00 -42.39
C VAL A 588 -4.56 5.40 -43.02
N CYS A 589 -3.93 5.58 -44.19
CA CYS A 589 -3.87 6.87 -44.88
C CYS A 589 -5.25 7.45 -45.22
N ALA A 590 -6.28 6.61 -45.45
CA ALA A 590 -7.65 7.06 -45.68
C ALA A 590 -8.39 7.46 -44.39
N LEU A 591 -8.21 6.74 -43.28
CA LEU A 591 -8.85 7.02 -41.99
C LEU A 591 -8.18 8.14 -41.18
N LEU A 592 -6.86 8.32 -41.35
CA LEU A 592 -6.06 9.21 -40.51
C LEU A 592 -6.54 10.68 -40.57
N PRO A 593 -6.81 11.30 -41.73
CA PRO A 593 -7.30 12.69 -41.81
C PRO A 593 -8.64 12.90 -41.08
N CYS A 594 -9.51 11.89 -41.08
CA CYS A 594 -10.81 11.93 -40.40
C CYS A 594 -10.68 11.90 -38.87
N SER A 595 -9.54 11.43 -38.34
CA SER A 595 -9.28 11.25 -36.90
C SER A 595 -9.00 12.56 -36.16
N LEU A 596 -8.85 13.69 -36.88
CA LEU A 596 -8.69 15.02 -36.28
C LEU A 596 -10.01 15.66 -35.87
N ARG A 597 -11.14 15.24 -36.44
CA ARG A 597 -12.47 15.70 -36.03
C ARG A 597 -13.04 14.71 -35.00
N PRO A 598 -13.87 15.16 -34.04
CA PRO A 598 -14.59 14.26 -33.13
C PRO A 598 -15.75 13.58 -33.87
N ASP A 599 -15.44 12.74 -34.86
CA ASP A 599 -16.39 11.96 -35.64
C ASP A 599 -16.58 10.58 -35.01
N GLY A 600 -17.84 10.25 -34.67
CA GLY A 600 -18.21 8.95 -34.13
C GLY A 600 -17.93 7.79 -35.10
N ALA A 601 -18.04 8.03 -36.42
CA ALA A 601 -17.78 7.02 -37.44
C ALA A 601 -16.31 6.59 -37.44
N ALA A 602 -15.38 7.55 -37.51
CA ALA A 602 -13.95 7.27 -37.52
C ALA A 602 -13.51 6.52 -36.24
N ALA A 603 -14.02 6.94 -35.07
CA ALA A 603 -13.76 6.25 -33.81
C ALA A 603 -14.29 4.80 -33.79
N GLU A 604 -15.50 4.56 -34.32
CA GLU A 604 -16.06 3.21 -34.44
C GLU A 604 -15.23 2.30 -35.36
N LEU A 605 -14.73 2.84 -36.48
CA LEU A 605 -13.87 2.11 -37.41
C LEU A 605 -12.52 1.72 -36.77
N TRP A 606 -11.85 2.62 -36.05
CA TRP A 606 -10.62 2.30 -35.30
C TRP A 606 -10.85 1.24 -34.21
N ARG A 607 -11.94 1.37 -33.45
CA ARG A 607 -12.35 0.34 -32.47
C ARG A 607 -12.67 -1.00 -33.12
N SER A 608 -13.17 -1.00 -34.36
CA SER A 608 -13.42 -2.23 -35.11
C SER A 608 -12.13 -2.93 -35.54
N LEU A 609 -11.19 -2.20 -36.16
CA LEU A 609 -9.87 -2.72 -36.55
C LEU A 609 -9.15 -3.38 -35.36
N SER A 610 -9.32 -2.81 -34.16
CA SER A 610 -8.72 -3.28 -32.91
C SER A 610 -9.23 -4.62 -32.39
N ARG A 611 -10.46 -5.00 -32.77
CA ARG A 611 -11.07 -6.30 -32.41
C ARG A 611 -10.50 -7.45 -33.24
N ASN A 612 -9.85 -7.17 -34.38
CA ASN A 612 -9.26 -8.19 -35.25
C ASN A 612 -7.75 -8.35 -34.96
N GLN A 613 -7.37 -9.50 -34.39
CA GLN A 613 -6.00 -9.78 -33.95
C GLN A 613 -4.94 -9.90 -35.06
N ARG A 614 -5.35 -10.13 -36.33
CA ARG A 614 -4.40 -10.16 -37.46
C ARG A 614 -4.09 -8.76 -37.97
N VAL A 615 -5.12 -7.93 -38.04
CA VAL A 615 -5.09 -6.58 -38.60
C VAL A 615 -4.52 -5.58 -37.59
N ASN A 616 -4.87 -5.69 -36.30
CA ASN A 616 -4.51 -4.67 -35.32
C ASN A 616 -2.99 -4.46 -35.19
N GLY A 617 -2.17 -5.52 -35.29
CA GLY A 617 -0.71 -5.40 -35.31
C GLY A 617 -0.17 -4.65 -36.53
N GLN A 618 -0.67 -4.96 -37.73
CA GLN A 618 -0.28 -4.27 -38.97
C GLN A 618 -0.65 -2.77 -38.90
N VAL A 619 -1.87 -2.47 -38.46
CA VAL A 619 -2.39 -1.10 -38.30
C VAL A 619 -1.61 -0.33 -37.23
N LEU A 620 -1.31 -0.94 -36.08
CA LEU A 620 -0.49 -0.32 -35.03
C LEU A 620 0.93 -0.01 -35.51
N VAL A 621 1.51 -0.84 -36.38
CA VAL A 621 2.80 -0.52 -37.03
C VAL A 621 2.66 0.71 -37.92
N GLN A 622 1.64 0.81 -38.78
CA GLN A 622 1.44 2.01 -39.62
C GLN A 622 1.22 3.28 -38.78
N LEU A 623 0.46 3.20 -37.68
CA LEU A 623 0.30 4.32 -36.74
C LEU A 623 1.62 4.70 -36.05
N LEU A 624 2.47 3.72 -35.70
CA LEU A 624 3.81 3.97 -35.17
C LEU A 624 4.73 4.65 -36.20
N TRP A 625 4.58 4.35 -37.50
CA TRP A 625 5.29 5.07 -38.56
C TRP A 625 4.80 6.52 -38.68
N ALA A 626 3.48 6.77 -38.68
CA ALA A 626 2.92 8.12 -38.67
C ALA A 626 3.35 8.95 -37.44
N LEU A 627 3.52 8.30 -36.27
CA LEU A 627 4.04 8.92 -35.05
C LEU A 627 5.57 9.11 -35.04
N LYS A 628 6.33 8.41 -35.90
CA LYS A 628 7.80 8.51 -36.01
C LYS A 628 8.26 9.43 -37.15
N GLY A 629 7.45 9.58 -38.20
CA GLY A 629 7.83 10.23 -39.46
C GLY A 629 7.86 11.77 -39.43
N THR A 630 7.43 12.38 -38.33
CA THR A 630 7.29 13.84 -38.20
C THR A 630 8.08 14.37 -37.00
N ALA A 631 8.87 15.43 -37.22
CA ALA A 631 9.41 16.23 -36.13
C ALA A 631 8.39 17.31 -35.73
N GLY A 632 8.00 17.34 -34.45
CA GLY A 632 7.03 18.29 -33.91
C GLY A 632 5.56 17.84 -34.00
N PRO A 633 4.63 18.60 -33.37
CA PRO A 633 3.21 18.28 -33.27
C PRO A 633 2.46 18.58 -34.58
N GLN A 634 2.78 17.84 -35.65
CA GLN A 634 2.11 17.95 -36.94
C GLN A 634 0.70 17.33 -36.91
N PRO A 635 -0.24 17.77 -37.78
CA PRO A 635 -1.61 17.24 -37.81
C PRO A 635 -1.68 15.71 -37.94
N GLU A 636 -0.75 15.10 -38.68
CA GLU A 636 -0.71 13.65 -38.90
C GLU A 636 -0.37 12.86 -37.60
N ALA A 637 0.63 13.31 -36.83
CA ALA A 637 0.98 12.69 -35.55
C ALA A 637 -0.15 12.86 -34.51
N LEU A 638 -0.82 14.02 -34.51
CA LEU A 638 -1.97 14.28 -33.64
C LEU A 638 -3.19 13.42 -34.01
N ALA A 639 -3.39 13.17 -35.31
CA ALA A 639 -4.38 12.23 -35.81
C ALA A 639 -4.06 10.78 -35.39
N ALA A 640 -2.79 10.38 -35.51
CA ALA A 640 -2.33 9.04 -35.15
C ALA A 640 -2.48 8.77 -33.65
N THR A 641 -2.25 9.77 -32.79
CA THR A 641 -2.49 9.67 -31.34
C THR A 641 -3.98 9.50 -31.02
N ARG A 642 -4.89 10.17 -31.75
CA ARG A 642 -6.34 9.97 -31.61
C ARG A 642 -6.78 8.58 -32.06
N ALA A 643 -6.31 8.13 -33.22
CA ALA A 643 -6.53 6.75 -33.70
C ALA A 643 -6.03 5.72 -32.67
N LEU A 644 -4.81 5.89 -32.17
CA LEU A 644 -4.21 5.02 -31.16
C LEU A 644 -5.02 4.99 -29.86
N ARG A 645 -5.55 6.13 -29.37
CA ARG A 645 -6.46 6.16 -28.22
C ARG A 645 -7.67 5.26 -28.44
N GLU A 646 -8.35 5.41 -29.57
CA GLU A 646 -9.53 4.60 -29.90
C GLU A 646 -9.20 3.12 -30.03
N MET A 647 -8.02 2.79 -30.55
CA MET A 647 -7.60 1.41 -30.67
C MET A 647 -7.24 0.76 -29.33
N LEU A 648 -6.53 1.49 -28.46
CA LEU A 648 -6.10 0.99 -27.14
C LEU A 648 -7.24 0.96 -26.11
N ALA A 649 -8.32 1.72 -26.33
CA ALA A 649 -9.53 1.64 -25.51
C ALA A 649 -10.26 0.29 -25.63
N VAL A 650 -9.93 -0.54 -26.62
CA VAL A 650 -10.49 -1.89 -26.82
C VAL A 650 -9.45 -2.94 -26.41
N SER A 651 -9.88 -3.93 -25.60
CA SER A 651 -9.01 -4.98 -25.05
C SER A 651 -8.35 -5.92 -26.08
N GLY A 652 -8.71 -5.82 -27.37
CA GLY A 652 -8.15 -6.65 -28.45
C GLY A 652 -6.68 -6.33 -28.79
N CYS A 653 -6.20 -5.11 -28.51
CA CYS A 653 -4.86 -4.67 -28.90
C CYS A 653 -3.71 -5.17 -28.00
N VAL A 654 -4.01 -5.71 -26.81
CA VAL A 654 -3.02 -6.02 -25.76
C VAL A 654 -1.91 -6.95 -26.22
N GLY A 655 -2.23 -7.96 -27.04
CA GLY A 655 -1.22 -8.87 -27.61
C GLY A 655 -0.28 -8.18 -28.59
N ALA A 656 -0.83 -7.37 -29.49
CA ALA A 656 -0.10 -6.68 -30.54
C ALA A 656 0.82 -5.56 -30.01
N THR A 657 0.41 -4.88 -28.91
CA THR A 657 1.23 -3.82 -28.32
C THR A 657 2.54 -4.31 -27.72
N ARG A 658 2.65 -5.58 -27.28
CA ARG A 658 3.83 -6.09 -26.56
C ARG A 658 5.16 -5.93 -27.31
N GLY A 659 5.16 -6.07 -28.63
CA GLY A 659 6.38 -5.96 -29.45
C GLY A 659 6.94 -4.54 -29.58
N PHE A 660 6.08 -3.52 -29.46
CA PHE A 660 6.45 -2.11 -29.69
C PHE A 660 6.11 -1.19 -28.50
N TYR A 661 5.71 -1.76 -27.36
CA TYR A 661 5.29 -1.02 -26.17
C TYR A 661 6.33 0.03 -25.71
N PRO A 662 7.64 -0.29 -25.62
CA PRO A 662 8.65 0.70 -25.22
C PRO A 662 8.73 1.91 -26.17
N HIS A 663 8.63 1.66 -27.48
CA HIS A 663 8.63 2.70 -28.50
C HIS A 663 7.39 3.58 -28.40
N LEU A 664 6.19 2.99 -28.30
CA LEU A 664 4.93 3.71 -28.19
C LEU A 664 4.89 4.60 -26.95
N LEU A 665 5.32 4.08 -25.80
CA LEU A 665 5.42 4.85 -24.56
C LEU A 665 6.33 6.07 -24.72
N LEU A 666 7.55 5.88 -25.21
CA LEU A 666 8.53 6.97 -25.34
C LEU A 666 8.10 8.03 -26.37
N VAL A 667 7.46 7.63 -27.47
CA VAL A 667 6.95 8.57 -28.48
C VAL A 667 5.79 9.39 -27.93
N LEU A 668 4.81 8.78 -27.24
CA LEU A 668 3.69 9.50 -26.63
C LEU A 668 4.15 10.47 -25.52
N VAL A 669 5.14 10.09 -24.71
CA VAL A 669 5.71 10.98 -23.69
C VAL A 669 6.52 12.12 -24.31
N THR A 670 7.30 11.85 -25.36
CA THR A 670 8.03 12.91 -26.09
C THR A 670 7.07 13.89 -26.75
N GLN A 671 5.99 13.40 -27.39
CA GLN A 671 4.96 14.24 -28.01
C GLN A 671 4.31 15.19 -26.98
N LEU A 672 4.04 14.70 -25.75
CA LEU A 672 3.58 15.57 -24.65
C LEU A 672 4.59 16.66 -24.30
N HIS A 673 5.90 16.40 -24.39
CA HIS A 673 6.94 17.41 -24.15
C HIS A 673 6.95 18.49 -25.25
N GLU A 674 6.89 18.09 -26.51
CA GLU A 674 6.83 19.01 -27.66
C GLU A 674 5.60 19.92 -27.55
N MET A 675 4.44 19.35 -27.21
CA MET A 675 3.19 20.08 -27.00
C MET A 675 3.23 21.00 -25.78
N ALA A 676 3.97 20.62 -24.72
CA ALA A 676 4.18 21.46 -23.54
C ALA A 676 5.18 22.62 -23.80
N ARG A 677 6.03 22.52 -24.84
CA ARG A 677 6.99 23.56 -25.26
C ARG A 677 6.48 24.49 -26.36
N GLY A 678 5.54 24.03 -27.18
CA GLY A 678 5.00 24.80 -28.30
C GLY A 678 4.22 26.04 -27.85
N THR A 679 4.54 27.20 -28.40
CA THR A 679 3.82 28.46 -28.18
C THR A 679 2.48 28.51 -28.94
N CYS A 680 1.63 27.49 -28.76
CA CYS A 680 0.24 27.56 -29.17
C CYS A 680 -0.56 28.29 -28.09
N SER A 681 -1.23 29.35 -28.51
CA SER A 681 -2.29 30.01 -27.75
C SER A 681 -3.32 28.98 -27.27
N PRO A 682 -4.00 29.21 -26.13
CA PRO A 682 -5.19 28.44 -25.77
C PRO A 682 -6.32 28.81 -26.75
N ASP A 683 -6.28 28.19 -27.94
CA ASP A 683 -7.03 28.70 -29.09
C ASP A 683 -8.53 28.65 -28.86
N THR A 684 -9.07 29.87 -28.80
CA THR A 684 -10.50 30.16 -28.78
C THR A 684 -11.15 29.66 -30.06
N PRO A 685 -12.26 28.90 -29.99
CA PRO A 685 -13.04 28.56 -31.16
C PRO A 685 -13.81 29.82 -31.62
N LYS A 686 -13.24 30.58 -32.55
CA LYS A 686 -14.03 31.55 -33.32
C LYS A 686 -14.90 30.79 -34.32
N VAL A 687 -16.21 30.85 -34.07
CA VAL A 687 -17.32 30.46 -34.95
C VAL A 687 -17.51 28.94 -35.15
N TRP A 688 -18.39 28.34 -34.33
CA TRP A 688 -19.57 27.60 -34.83
C TRP A 688 -20.66 27.42 -33.76
N ALA A 689 -21.86 27.06 -34.22
CA ALA A 689 -23.16 27.28 -33.56
C ALA A 689 -23.41 26.44 -32.27
N PRO A 690 -24.34 26.87 -31.39
CA PRO A 690 -24.53 26.26 -30.07
C PRO A 690 -25.48 25.04 -30.12
N SER A 691 -24.96 23.81 -30.05
CA SER A 691 -25.73 22.62 -29.64
C SER A 691 -24.91 21.33 -29.45
N TYR A 692 -23.82 21.32 -28.65
CA TYR A 692 -23.23 20.07 -28.15
C TYR A 692 -22.68 20.24 -26.72
N GLN A 693 -23.03 19.30 -25.82
CA GLN A 693 -22.60 19.30 -24.42
C GLN A 693 -21.38 18.38 -24.22
N GLY A 694 -20.25 18.96 -23.84
CA GLY A 694 -19.02 18.25 -23.47
C GLY A 694 -17.78 19.12 -23.69
N PRO A 695 -16.79 19.13 -22.77
CA PRO A 695 -15.61 19.98 -22.94
C PRO A 695 -14.74 19.49 -24.10
N PRO A 696 -14.18 20.39 -24.93
CA PRO A 696 -13.34 19.99 -26.07
C PRO A 696 -12.05 19.31 -25.58
N HIS A 697 -11.84 18.06 -25.99
CA HIS A 697 -10.63 17.32 -25.65
C HIS A 697 -9.39 17.95 -26.30
N SER A 698 -8.58 18.64 -25.51
CA SER A 698 -7.25 19.10 -25.94
C SER A 698 -6.42 17.92 -26.44
N HIS A 699 -5.52 18.17 -27.39
CA HIS A 699 -4.65 17.12 -27.91
C HIS A 699 -3.82 16.46 -26.79
N ALA A 700 -3.37 17.23 -25.79
CA ALA A 700 -2.59 16.69 -24.66
C ALA A 700 -3.44 15.76 -23.77
N SER A 701 -4.72 16.09 -23.56
CA SER A 701 -5.66 15.17 -22.89
C SER A 701 -5.80 13.86 -23.67
N CYS A 702 -5.85 13.91 -25.01
CA CYS A 702 -5.89 12.72 -25.84
C CYS A 702 -4.63 11.84 -25.69
N THR A 703 -3.44 12.44 -25.70
CA THR A 703 -2.17 11.72 -25.52
C THR A 703 -2.06 11.09 -24.13
N VAL A 704 -2.55 11.77 -23.08
CA VAL A 704 -2.65 11.20 -21.72
C VAL A 704 -3.59 10.00 -21.65
N GLU A 705 -4.78 10.08 -22.26
CA GLU A 705 -5.71 8.94 -22.28
C GLU A 705 -5.17 7.77 -23.14
N ALA A 706 -4.44 8.04 -24.22
CA ALA A 706 -3.72 6.99 -24.97
C ALA A 706 -2.64 6.30 -24.11
N LEU A 707 -1.87 7.07 -23.31
CA LEU A 707 -0.89 6.52 -22.36
C LEU A 707 -1.56 5.68 -21.26
N LYS A 708 -2.66 6.15 -20.67
CA LYS A 708 -3.44 5.38 -19.69
C LYS A 708 -3.97 4.08 -20.29
N ALA A 709 -4.48 4.11 -21.51
CA ALA A 709 -4.98 2.94 -22.22
C ALA A 709 -3.84 1.93 -22.50
N LEU A 710 -2.66 2.40 -22.94
CA LEU A 710 -1.47 1.57 -23.15
C LEU A 710 -1.04 0.85 -21.85
N LEU A 711 -0.92 1.59 -20.75
CA LEU A 711 -0.54 1.05 -19.43
C LEU A 711 -1.60 0.10 -18.86
N THR A 712 -2.89 0.44 -19.01
CA THR A 712 -4.01 -0.38 -18.52
C THR A 712 -4.16 -1.68 -19.30
N GLY A 713 -3.97 -1.62 -20.63
CA GLY A 713 -4.04 -2.77 -21.53
C GLY A 713 -2.96 -3.81 -21.25
N ASP A 714 -1.72 -3.37 -21.02
CA ASP A 714 -0.61 -4.26 -20.66
C ASP A 714 -0.77 -4.93 -19.27
N GLY A 715 -1.68 -4.45 -18.43
CA GLY A 715 -1.86 -4.92 -17.05
C GLY A 715 -1.10 -4.09 -16.00
N SER A 716 -0.32 -3.10 -16.44
CA SER A 716 0.45 -2.14 -15.63
C SER A 716 -0.44 -1.10 -14.90
N ARG A 717 -1.63 -1.49 -14.42
CA ARG A 717 -2.66 -0.61 -13.82
C ARG A 717 -2.16 0.16 -12.60
N MET A 718 -1.30 -0.44 -11.78
CA MET A 718 -0.71 0.22 -10.61
C MET A 718 0.12 1.45 -11.00
N VAL A 719 0.76 1.47 -12.17
CA VAL A 719 1.46 2.66 -12.69
C VAL A 719 0.47 3.81 -12.92
N VAL A 720 -0.72 3.52 -13.45
CA VAL A 720 -1.78 4.52 -13.66
C VAL A 720 -2.26 5.07 -12.32
N THR A 721 -2.56 4.20 -11.35
CA THR A 721 -3.00 4.61 -10.00
C THR A 721 -1.95 5.48 -9.28
N CYS A 722 -0.66 5.11 -9.35
CA CYS A 722 0.41 5.93 -8.78
C CYS A 722 0.53 7.30 -9.47
N MET A 723 0.37 7.36 -10.80
CA MET A 723 0.38 8.60 -11.57
C MET A 723 -0.84 9.49 -11.29
N GLU A 724 -2.01 8.91 -10.98
CA GLU A 724 -3.19 9.65 -10.54
C GLU A 724 -3.00 10.24 -9.13
N GLN A 725 -2.59 9.41 -8.17
CA GLN A 725 -2.37 9.83 -6.78
C GLN A 725 -1.29 10.90 -6.63
N ALA A 726 -0.20 10.82 -7.41
CA ALA A 726 0.88 11.82 -7.41
C ALA A 726 0.57 13.07 -8.25
N GLY A 727 -0.57 13.13 -8.94
CA GLY A 727 -0.89 14.17 -9.92
C GLY A 727 0.03 14.18 -11.15
N GLY A 728 0.76 13.09 -11.40
CA GLY A 728 1.77 12.97 -12.45
C GLY A 728 1.22 13.20 -13.86
N TRP A 729 -0.05 12.83 -14.11
CA TRP A 729 -0.72 13.13 -15.38
C TRP A 729 -0.83 14.63 -15.67
N ARG A 730 -1.12 15.45 -14.65
CA ARG A 730 -1.16 16.92 -14.80
C ARG A 730 0.24 17.48 -15.03
N ARG A 731 1.26 16.92 -14.35
CA ARG A 731 2.67 17.32 -14.55
C ARG A 731 3.16 17.01 -15.96
N LEU A 732 2.84 15.84 -16.52
CA LEU A 732 3.22 15.44 -17.89
C LEU A 732 2.71 16.40 -18.98
N VAL A 733 1.67 17.20 -18.72
CA VAL A 733 1.09 18.16 -19.69
C VAL A 733 1.63 19.59 -19.48
N GLY A 734 2.22 19.91 -18.32
CA GLY A 734 2.63 21.27 -17.99
C GLY A 734 4.02 21.66 -18.51
N ALA A 735 4.14 22.84 -19.11
CA ALA A 735 5.39 23.37 -19.69
C ALA A 735 6.62 23.28 -18.77
N HIS A 736 6.46 23.62 -17.48
CA HIS A 736 7.55 23.61 -16.50
C HIS A 736 7.63 22.33 -15.66
N THR A 737 6.60 21.48 -15.71
CA THR A 737 6.44 20.28 -14.87
C THR A 737 6.54 18.96 -15.64
N HIS A 738 6.60 18.99 -16.98
CA HIS A 738 6.67 17.81 -17.84
C HIS A 738 7.72 16.79 -17.38
N LEU A 739 8.97 17.23 -17.22
CA LEU A 739 10.09 16.37 -16.82
C LEU A 739 9.90 15.73 -15.42
N GLU A 740 9.15 16.37 -14.52
CA GLU A 740 8.78 15.78 -13.22
C GLU A 740 7.71 14.70 -13.37
N GLY A 741 6.77 14.90 -14.30
CA GLY A 741 5.83 13.86 -14.74
C GLY A 741 6.55 12.64 -15.33
N VAL A 742 7.62 12.85 -16.11
CA VAL A 742 8.45 11.76 -16.66
C VAL A 742 9.21 11.01 -15.56
N LEU A 743 9.80 11.74 -14.60
CA LEU A 743 10.47 11.15 -13.42
C LEU A 743 9.50 10.30 -12.58
N LEU A 744 8.26 10.78 -12.36
CA LEU A 744 7.19 10.05 -11.69
C LEU A 744 6.81 8.77 -12.45
N LEU A 745 6.57 8.87 -13.76
CA LEU A 745 6.19 7.75 -14.61
C LEU A 745 7.25 6.65 -14.58
N ALA A 746 8.52 7.02 -14.81
CA ALA A 746 9.64 6.10 -14.78
C ALA A 746 9.80 5.42 -13.40
N SER A 747 9.59 6.15 -12.30
CA SER A 747 9.63 5.59 -10.93
C SER A 747 8.51 4.58 -10.69
N ALA A 748 7.29 4.89 -11.13
CA ALA A 748 6.13 4.01 -11.00
C ALA A 748 6.29 2.74 -11.86
N MET A 749 6.93 2.85 -13.02
CA MET A 749 7.26 1.69 -13.86
C MET A 749 8.34 0.80 -13.23
N VAL A 750 9.36 1.37 -12.55
CA VAL A 750 10.31 0.56 -11.75
C VAL A 750 9.62 -0.17 -10.60
N ALA A 751 8.56 0.41 -10.03
CA ALA A 751 7.79 -0.21 -8.95
C ALA A 751 6.89 -1.37 -9.42
N HIS A 752 6.30 -1.25 -10.61
CA HIS A 752 5.10 -2.01 -10.99
C HIS A 752 5.06 -2.53 -12.44
N ALA A 753 6.10 -2.32 -13.25
CA ALA A 753 6.18 -2.73 -14.66
C ALA A 753 7.63 -3.03 -15.10
N ASP A 754 8.34 -3.86 -14.31
CA ASP A 754 9.77 -4.13 -14.49
C ASP A 754 10.09 -4.90 -15.78
N HIS A 755 9.15 -5.71 -16.28
CA HIS A 755 9.26 -6.48 -17.52
C HIS A 755 9.56 -5.63 -18.76
N HIS A 756 9.09 -4.38 -18.81
CA HIS A 756 9.32 -3.47 -19.94
C HIS A 756 10.65 -2.71 -19.90
N LEU A 757 11.31 -2.64 -18.75
CA LEU A 757 12.48 -1.77 -18.56
C LEU A 757 13.64 -2.11 -19.51
N ARG A 758 13.82 -3.40 -19.86
CA ARG A 758 14.85 -3.85 -20.80
C ARG A 758 14.67 -3.24 -22.20
N GLY A 759 13.45 -3.26 -22.73
CA GLY A 759 13.15 -2.68 -24.03
C GLY A 759 13.23 -1.15 -24.00
N LEU A 760 12.72 -0.53 -22.93
CA LEU A 760 12.83 0.92 -22.73
C LEU A 760 14.27 1.40 -22.70
N PHE A 761 15.19 0.68 -22.03
CA PHE A 761 16.61 1.04 -22.03
C PHE A 761 17.26 0.97 -23.42
N ALA A 762 16.90 -0.01 -24.25
CA ALA A 762 17.40 -0.12 -25.61
C ALA A 762 16.99 1.11 -26.45
N ASP A 763 15.75 1.57 -26.29
CA ASP A 763 15.21 2.73 -27.02
C ASP A 763 15.66 4.09 -26.46
N LEU A 764 16.00 4.15 -25.16
CA LEU A 764 16.45 5.37 -24.47
C LEU A 764 17.91 5.72 -24.79
N LEU A 765 18.81 4.73 -24.87
CA LEU A 765 20.25 4.97 -25.00
C LEU A 765 20.65 5.79 -26.25
N PRO A 766 20.05 5.58 -27.44
CA PRO A 766 20.27 6.46 -28.59
C PRO A 766 19.75 7.88 -28.35
N ARG A 767 18.54 8.01 -27.79
CA ARG A 767 17.86 9.30 -27.57
C ARG A 767 18.59 10.23 -26.59
N LEU A 768 19.41 9.69 -25.68
CA LEU A 768 20.29 10.50 -24.81
C LEU A 768 21.31 11.37 -25.56
N HIS A 769 21.54 11.11 -26.85
CA HIS A 769 22.43 11.88 -27.72
C HIS A 769 21.67 12.50 -28.90
N SER A 770 20.34 12.58 -28.84
CA SER A 770 19.52 13.22 -29.88
C SER A 770 19.82 14.73 -29.95
N THR A 771 19.81 15.28 -31.17
CA THR A 771 19.84 16.72 -31.41
C THR A 771 18.50 17.40 -31.11
N ASP A 772 17.43 16.62 -31.00
CA ASP A 772 16.11 17.08 -30.55
C ASP A 772 16.09 17.21 -29.03
N ASP A 773 15.87 18.44 -28.57
CA ASP A 773 15.80 18.83 -27.15
C ASP A 773 14.68 18.12 -26.37
N ALA A 774 13.51 17.94 -26.97
CA ALA A 774 12.38 17.29 -26.32
C ALA A 774 12.68 15.80 -26.15
N GLN A 775 13.21 15.13 -27.17
CA GLN A 775 13.66 13.74 -27.09
C GLN A 775 14.79 13.55 -26.08
N ARG A 776 15.84 14.39 -26.18
CA ARG A 776 17.03 14.36 -25.32
C ARG A 776 16.65 14.51 -23.85
N LEU A 777 15.95 15.58 -23.49
CA LEU A 777 15.57 15.86 -22.10
C LEU A 777 14.55 14.85 -21.56
N THR A 778 13.60 14.37 -22.37
CA THR A 778 12.68 13.29 -21.98
C THR A 778 13.44 12.01 -21.68
N ALA A 779 14.36 11.61 -22.55
CA ALA A 779 15.19 10.42 -22.35
C ALA A 779 16.09 10.56 -21.11
N MET A 780 16.66 11.75 -20.87
CA MET A 780 17.46 12.04 -19.69
C MET A 780 16.63 11.99 -18.39
N ALA A 781 15.41 12.52 -18.40
CA ALA A 781 14.49 12.45 -17.26
C ALA A 781 14.03 11.01 -17.00
N PHE A 782 13.70 10.24 -18.05
CA PHE A 782 13.32 8.84 -17.90
C PHE A 782 14.51 7.99 -17.42
N PHE A 783 15.71 8.19 -17.95
CA PHE A 783 16.94 7.52 -17.50
C PHE A 783 17.27 7.83 -16.02
N THR A 784 17.10 9.09 -15.61
CA THR A 784 17.19 9.51 -14.21
C THR A 784 16.15 8.79 -13.37
N GLY A 785 14.89 8.74 -13.86
CA GLY A 785 13.73 8.13 -13.22
C GLY A 785 13.82 6.61 -13.04
N VAL A 786 14.36 5.87 -14.01
CA VAL A 786 14.59 4.42 -13.89
C VAL A 786 15.80 4.11 -12.99
N SER A 787 16.70 5.08 -12.79
CA SER A 787 17.78 4.99 -11.80
C SER A 787 17.27 5.18 -10.35
N LEU A 788 15.97 5.42 -10.14
CA LEU A 788 15.36 5.66 -8.83
C LEU A 788 14.82 4.36 -8.19
N PRO A 789 15.00 4.17 -6.87
CA PRO A 789 14.14 3.24 -6.13
C PRO A 789 12.73 3.85 -5.96
N PRO A 790 11.65 3.04 -5.91
CA PRO A 790 10.27 3.51 -6.06
C PRO A 790 9.69 4.35 -4.92
N ARG A 791 10.49 4.70 -3.89
CA ARG A 791 10.10 5.59 -2.77
C ARG A 791 10.61 7.04 -2.94
N GLY A 792 10.87 7.49 -4.17
CA GLY A 792 11.70 8.67 -4.46
C GLY A 792 11.01 10.03 -4.64
N VAL A 793 9.74 10.09 -5.06
CA VAL A 793 9.20 11.28 -5.77
C VAL A 793 7.97 11.95 -5.10
N VAL A 794 7.74 11.69 -3.81
CA VAL A 794 6.82 12.52 -3.00
C VAL A 794 7.62 13.60 -2.27
N GLY A 795 7.60 14.82 -2.80
CA GLY A 795 8.30 15.98 -2.21
C GLY A 795 9.27 16.70 -3.17
N VAL A 796 8.72 17.31 -4.23
CA VAL A 796 9.42 18.29 -5.10
C VAL A 796 8.61 19.60 -5.25
N THR A 797 7.32 19.62 -4.89
CA THR A 797 6.54 20.86 -4.75
C THR A 797 6.89 21.55 -3.43
N GLY A 798 7.46 22.75 -3.51
CA GLY A 798 7.64 23.67 -2.39
C GLY A 798 6.35 24.41 -2.05
N ASP A 799 5.28 23.67 -1.79
CA ASP A 799 4.01 24.21 -1.28
C ASP A 799 3.87 23.86 0.20
N SER A 800 3.99 24.90 1.02
CA SER A 800 3.93 24.92 2.49
C SER A 800 2.53 25.24 3.01
N SER A 801 1.53 24.49 2.54
CA SER A 801 0.20 24.52 3.16
C SER A 801 0.06 23.35 4.13
N PRO A 802 -0.38 23.57 5.39
CA PRO A 802 -0.74 22.48 6.28
C PRO A 802 -2.01 21.82 5.73
N VAL A 803 -1.84 20.69 5.03
CA VAL A 803 -2.96 19.88 4.57
C VAL A 803 -3.78 19.47 5.79
N GLN A 804 -5.08 19.81 5.77
CA GLN A 804 -6.02 19.54 6.86
C GLN A 804 -6.03 18.05 7.27
N PRO A 805 -6.39 17.74 8.54
CA PRO A 805 -6.41 16.37 9.05
C PRO A 805 -7.58 15.55 8.46
N GLY A 806 -7.46 15.15 7.19
CA GLY A 806 -8.43 14.33 6.46
C GLY A 806 -7.81 13.27 5.53
N LEU A 807 -6.47 13.18 5.46
CA LEU A 807 -5.73 12.26 4.56
C LEU A 807 -4.79 11.29 5.31
N THR A 808 -5.19 10.83 6.50
CA THR A 808 -4.47 9.83 7.30
C THR A 808 -4.59 8.39 6.77
N GLY A 809 -5.32 8.15 5.67
CA GLY A 809 -5.61 6.81 5.13
C GLY A 809 -4.53 6.17 4.25
N ILE A 810 -3.50 6.90 3.78
CA ILE A 810 -2.47 6.36 2.87
C ILE A 810 -1.05 6.41 3.49
N ALA A 811 -0.80 7.31 4.45
CA ALA A 811 0.49 7.40 5.13
C ALA A 811 0.81 6.20 6.05
N SER A 812 -0.21 5.49 6.54
CA SER A 812 -0.07 4.30 7.40
C SER A 812 0.07 2.98 6.64
N ALA A 813 -0.32 2.92 5.36
CA ALA A 813 -0.27 1.72 4.53
C ALA A 813 1.09 1.50 3.85
N LEU A 814 2.02 2.46 3.94
CA LEU A 814 3.32 2.43 3.24
C LEU A 814 4.54 2.50 4.19
N THR A 815 4.30 2.56 5.50
CA THR A 815 5.32 2.58 6.56
C THR A 815 5.85 1.20 6.95
N ASP A 816 5.36 0.12 6.33
CA ASP A 816 5.84 -1.23 6.61
C ASP A 816 7.33 -1.38 6.19
N PRO A 817 8.23 -1.81 7.12
CA PRO A 817 9.61 -2.10 6.81
C PRO A 817 9.79 -3.22 5.78
N VAL A 818 8.85 -4.17 5.68
CA VAL A 818 9.01 -5.43 4.92
C VAL A 818 9.11 -5.19 3.41
N CYS A 819 8.30 -4.29 2.83
CA CYS A 819 8.41 -3.93 1.40
C CYS A 819 9.72 -3.19 1.03
N SER A 820 10.57 -2.84 2.00
CA SER A 820 11.83 -2.13 1.75
C SER A 820 12.98 -3.02 1.25
N ALA A 821 12.83 -4.34 1.29
CA ALA A 821 13.94 -5.29 1.15
C ALA A 821 14.00 -6.05 -0.19
N GLN A 822 12.89 -6.23 -0.90
CA GLN A 822 12.82 -7.15 -2.05
C GLN A 822 13.06 -6.50 -3.43
N LEU A 823 12.92 -5.18 -3.57
CA LEU A 823 13.03 -4.48 -4.87
C LEU A 823 14.47 -4.17 -5.36
N LEU A 824 15.46 -4.86 -4.80
CA LEU A 824 16.85 -4.94 -5.33
C LEU A 824 17.33 -6.39 -5.49
N GLN A 825 16.40 -7.36 -5.48
CA GLN A 825 16.69 -8.77 -5.76
C GLN A 825 16.24 -9.23 -7.16
N SER A 826 15.50 -8.42 -7.93
CA SER A 826 15.27 -8.71 -9.34
C SER A 826 16.59 -8.58 -10.14
N GLN A 827 17.18 -9.73 -10.47
CA GLN A 827 18.41 -9.82 -11.26
C GLN A 827 18.40 -9.08 -12.63
N PRO A 828 17.27 -8.83 -13.34
CA PRO A 828 17.29 -8.18 -14.65
C PRO A 828 17.86 -6.76 -14.65
N THR A 829 17.41 -5.89 -13.74
CA THR A 829 17.76 -4.45 -13.75
C THR A 829 19.23 -4.23 -13.39
N ALA A 830 19.78 -5.06 -12.50
CA ALA A 830 21.20 -5.04 -12.12
C ALA A 830 22.16 -5.55 -13.21
N ARG A 831 21.65 -6.25 -14.24
CA ARG A 831 22.47 -6.78 -15.36
C ARG A 831 22.58 -5.84 -16.57
N LEU A 832 21.73 -4.82 -16.68
CA LEU A 832 21.60 -4.03 -17.92
C LEU A 832 22.60 -2.87 -18.06
N LEU A 833 23.02 -2.23 -16.97
CA LEU A 833 24.03 -1.18 -16.97
C LEU A 833 24.93 -1.31 -15.73
N ARG A 834 26.25 -1.36 -15.93
CA ARG A 834 27.20 -1.33 -14.81
C ARG A 834 27.10 0.00 -14.07
N GLU A 835 27.14 -0.06 -12.73
CA GLU A 835 27.01 1.11 -11.84
C GLU A 835 27.96 2.26 -12.21
N GLU A 836 29.21 1.94 -12.55
CA GLU A 836 30.25 2.88 -12.96
C GLU A 836 29.85 3.69 -14.21
N VAL A 837 29.10 3.09 -15.14
CA VAL A 837 28.64 3.75 -16.38
C VAL A 837 27.54 4.76 -16.07
N ILE A 838 26.61 4.40 -15.18
CA ILE A 838 25.55 5.31 -14.71
C ILE A 838 26.17 6.47 -13.93
N LEU A 839 27.07 6.18 -12.99
CA LEU A 839 27.79 7.19 -12.20
C LEU A 839 28.56 8.16 -13.11
N LYS A 840 29.39 7.62 -14.03
CA LYS A 840 30.17 8.43 -14.98
C LYS A 840 29.27 9.33 -15.81
N ARG A 841 28.16 8.81 -16.35
CA ARG A 841 27.23 9.58 -17.19
C ARG A 841 26.50 10.69 -16.42
N LEU A 842 26.02 10.41 -15.20
CA LEU A 842 25.39 11.43 -14.35
C LEU A 842 26.41 12.51 -13.90
N CYS A 843 27.66 12.14 -13.64
CA CYS A 843 28.73 13.10 -13.37
C CYS A 843 29.04 13.99 -14.59
N THR A 844 29.07 13.44 -15.82
CA THR A 844 29.28 14.28 -17.02
C THR A 844 28.18 15.31 -17.23
N TRP A 845 26.95 15.05 -16.78
CA TRP A 845 25.86 16.02 -16.88
C TRP A 845 26.03 17.23 -15.94
N GLN A 846 26.85 17.12 -14.88
CA GLN A 846 27.11 18.26 -13.98
C GLN A 846 27.94 19.37 -14.63
N GLY A 847 28.75 19.03 -15.65
CA GLY A 847 29.54 19.99 -16.43
C GLY A 847 28.84 20.51 -17.70
N ASN A 848 27.57 20.16 -17.93
CA ASN A 848 26.80 20.71 -19.04
C ASN A 848 26.35 22.15 -18.71
N PRO A 849 26.33 23.11 -19.64
CA PRO A 849 25.90 24.48 -19.36
C PRO A 849 24.39 24.64 -19.08
N GLU A 850 23.55 23.69 -19.50
CA GLU A 850 22.09 23.77 -19.38
C GLU A 850 21.62 23.40 -17.95
N PRO A 851 20.98 24.32 -17.18
CA PRO A 851 20.57 24.05 -15.80
C PRO A 851 19.66 22.81 -15.65
N THR A 852 18.77 22.58 -16.62
CA THR A 852 17.88 21.40 -16.67
C THR A 852 18.64 20.08 -16.71
N VAL A 853 19.72 20.00 -17.48
CA VAL A 853 20.59 18.80 -17.58
C VAL A 853 21.31 18.56 -16.26
N ARG A 854 21.86 19.62 -15.68
CA ARG A 854 22.56 19.56 -14.38
C ARG A 854 21.60 19.13 -13.28
N TRP A 855 20.36 19.64 -13.28
CA TRP A 855 19.29 19.28 -12.35
C TRP A 855 18.91 17.80 -12.42
N LEU A 856 18.69 17.26 -13.63
CA LEU A 856 18.44 15.82 -13.84
C LEU A 856 19.63 14.97 -13.35
N GLY A 857 20.86 15.39 -13.65
CA GLY A 857 22.07 14.73 -13.15
C GLY A 857 22.15 14.74 -11.63
N LEU A 858 21.85 15.89 -11.00
CA LEU A 858 21.93 16.10 -9.56
C LEU A 858 20.90 15.25 -8.81
N LEU A 859 19.68 15.12 -9.35
CA LEU A 859 18.70 14.16 -8.88
C LEU A 859 19.26 12.74 -8.93
N GLY A 860 19.72 12.28 -10.10
CA GLY A 860 20.26 10.92 -10.26
C GLY A 860 21.41 10.61 -9.30
N LEU A 861 22.38 11.53 -9.16
CA LEU A 861 23.49 11.43 -8.21
C LEU A 861 22.98 11.37 -6.76
N GLY A 862 22.01 12.21 -6.42
CA GLY A 862 21.39 12.23 -5.10
C GLY A 862 20.64 10.95 -4.76
N HIS A 863 20.00 10.30 -5.73
CA HIS A 863 19.33 9.02 -5.51
C HIS A 863 20.30 7.83 -5.43
N LEU A 864 21.43 7.87 -6.16
CA LEU A 864 22.54 6.92 -5.94
C LEU A 864 23.11 7.03 -4.52
N ALA A 865 23.28 8.25 -3.99
CA ALA A 865 23.74 8.50 -2.62
C ALA A 865 22.80 7.93 -1.53
N LEU A 866 21.51 7.70 -1.86
CA LEU A 866 20.50 7.20 -0.93
C LEU A 866 20.40 5.67 -0.86
N ASN A 867 21.16 4.92 -1.67
CA ASN A 867 21.13 3.47 -1.72
C ASN A 867 22.09 2.83 -0.70
N ARG A 868 21.56 1.93 0.17
CA ARG A 868 22.29 1.32 1.29
C ARG A 868 23.57 0.57 0.90
N ARG A 869 23.68 0.03 -0.32
CA ARG A 869 24.89 -0.68 -0.79
C ARG A 869 25.95 0.26 -1.42
N LYS A 870 25.64 1.55 -1.59
CA LYS A 870 26.38 2.48 -2.48
C LYS A 870 27.01 3.69 -1.78
N VAL A 871 26.92 3.75 -0.45
CA VAL A 871 27.52 4.82 0.39
C VAL A 871 29.03 5.00 0.13
N ARG A 872 29.71 3.97 -0.38
CA ARG A 872 31.12 4.01 -0.85
C ARG A 872 31.45 5.14 -1.84
N HIS A 873 30.47 5.64 -2.59
CA HIS A 873 30.66 6.71 -3.58
C HIS A 873 30.43 8.13 -3.02
N MET A 874 30.13 8.29 -1.72
CA MET A 874 29.79 9.60 -1.14
C MET A 874 30.89 10.66 -1.35
N SER A 875 32.17 10.26 -1.33
CA SER A 875 33.32 11.14 -1.61
C SER A 875 33.34 11.69 -3.05
N THR A 876 32.79 10.95 -4.01
CA THR A 876 32.66 11.37 -5.42
C THR A 876 31.41 12.22 -5.65
N LEU A 877 30.33 11.95 -4.91
CA LEU A 877 29.03 12.61 -5.09
C LEU A 877 28.94 13.96 -4.37
N LEU A 878 29.62 14.09 -3.21
CA LEU A 878 29.51 15.25 -2.35
C LEU A 878 30.05 16.56 -2.96
N PRO A 879 31.18 16.58 -3.72
CA PRO A 879 31.66 17.82 -4.36
C PRO A 879 30.65 18.43 -5.34
N ALA A 880 29.91 17.63 -6.11
CA ALA A 880 28.87 18.11 -7.02
C ALA A 880 27.68 18.74 -6.26
N LEU A 881 27.24 18.09 -5.18
CA LEU A 881 26.16 18.60 -4.32
C LEU A 881 26.56 19.87 -3.56
N LEU A 882 27.84 20.03 -3.19
CA LEU A 882 28.32 21.22 -2.49
C LEU A 882 28.64 22.38 -3.44
N GLY A 883 29.09 22.09 -4.67
CA GLY A 883 29.33 23.10 -5.70
C GLY A 883 28.03 23.79 -6.14
N THR A 884 26.95 23.02 -6.27
CA THR A 884 25.62 23.52 -6.66
C THR A 884 24.94 24.43 -5.63
N LEU A 885 25.47 24.53 -4.39
CA LEU A 885 24.94 25.43 -3.36
C LEU A 885 25.22 26.91 -3.62
N GLY A 886 26.25 27.24 -4.41
CA GLY A 886 26.65 28.61 -4.71
C GLY A 886 25.99 29.23 -5.94
N GLU A 887 24.94 28.61 -6.49
CA GLU A 887 24.42 28.95 -7.82
C GLU A 887 23.15 29.83 -7.80
N GLY A 888 22.97 30.62 -8.87
CA GLY A 888 21.82 31.50 -9.04
C GLY A 888 20.50 30.75 -9.32
N ASP A 889 20.55 29.52 -9.84
CA ASP A 889 19.36 28.73 -10.15
C ASP A 889 18.72 28.14 -8.87
N THR A 890 17.53 28.63 -8.54
CA THR A 890 16.74 28.19 -7.37
C THR A 890 16.43 26.70 -7.37
N ARG A 891 16.19 26.08 -8.54
CA ARG A 891 15.84 24.67 -8.68
C ARG A 891 17.05 23.77 -8.42
N LEU A 892 18.24 24.18 -8.86
CA LEU A 892 19.51 23.49 -8.57
C LEU A 892 19.82 23.53 -7.07
N VAL A 893 19.85 24.73 -6.46
CA VAL A 893 20.16 24.89 -5.03
C VAL A 893 19.16 24.15 -4.14
N GLY A 894 17.85 24.30 -4.39
CA GLY A 894 16.80 23.59 -3.66
C GLY A 894 16.91 22.07 -3.80
N THR A 895 17.28 21.57 -4.98
CA THR A 895 17.50 20.13 -5.22
C THR A 895 18.73 19.63 -4.44
N ALA A 896 19.84 20.39 -4.43
CA ALA A 896 21.05 20.06 -3.68
C ALA A 896 20.76 19.95 -2.17
N LEU A 897 20.11 20.98 -1.60
CA LEU A 897 19.71 21.02 -0.19
C LEU A 897 18.77 19.85 0.17
N GLY A 898 17.78 19.57 -0.69
CA GLY A 898 16.85 18.44 -0.52
C GLY A 898 17.54 17.08 -0.56
N VAL A 899 18.49 16.87 -1.47
CA VAL A 899 19.31 15.65 -1.53
C VAL A 899 20.17 15.50 -0.27
N LEU A 900 20.91 16.54 0.13
CA LEU A 900 21.75 16.52 1.33
C LEU A 900 20.93 16.20 2.60
N ARG A 901 19.72 16.77 2.70
CA ARG A 901 18.77 16.50 3.79
C ARG A 901 18.34 15.03 3.80
N ARG A 902 18.01 14.45 2.65
CA ARG A 902 17.68 13.01 2.52
C ARG A 902 18.86 12.11 2.86
N VAL A 903 20.09 12.49 2.49
CA VAL A 903 21.31 11.73 2.83
C VAL A 903 21.52 11.70 4.34
N LEU A 904 21.39 12.84 5.02
CA LEU A 904 21.51 12.93 6.49
C LEU A 904 20.51 12.04 7.24
N LEU A 905 19.29 11.87 6.72
CA LEU A 905 18.26 10.99 7.31
C LEU A 905 18.66 9.50 7.32
N ARG A 906 19.71 9.07 6.60
CA ARG A 906 20.15 7.67 6.60
C ARG A 906 20.96 7.32 7.88
N PRO A 907 20.83 6.09 8.42
CA PRO A 907 21.56 5.66 9.62
C PRO A 907 23.09 5.82 9.53
N GLN A 908 23.66 5.53 8.36
CA GLN A 908 25.11 5.53 8.07
C GLN A 908 25.63 6.88 7.52
N ALA A 909 24.86 7.97 7.61
CA ALA A 909 25.27 9.25 7.04
C ALA A 909 26.58 9.79 7.67
N PRO A 910 27.54 10.33 6.89
CA PRO A 910 28.80 10.86 7.40
C PRO A 910 28.62 12.26 8.01
N VAL A 911 27.86 12.36 9.11
CA VAL A 911 27.45 13.63 9.75
C VAL A 911 28.66 14.54 10.05
N ARG A 912 29.81 13.99 10.48
CA ARG A 912 31.03 14.76 10.77
C ARG A 912 31.61 15.45 9.53
N LEU A 913 31.69 14.74 8.41
CA LEU A 913 32.18 15.29 7.13
C LEU A 913 31.23 16.37 6.61
N LEU A 914 29.93 16.06 6.60
CA LEU A 914 28.89 17.00 6.16
C LEU A 914 28.83 18.25 7.05
N SER A 915 29.02 18.13 8.36
CA SER A 915 29.08 19.29 9.27
C SER A 915 30.29 20.20 9.01
N ALA A 916 31.42 19.64 8.57
CA ALA A 916 32.60 20.42 8.24
C ALA A 916 32.45 21.15 6.89
N GLU A 917 31.99 20.43 5.86
CA GLU A 917 31.80 20.94 4.50
C GLU A 917 30.64 21.94 4.36
N LEU A 918 29.57 21.79 5.15
CA LEU A 918 28.46 22.74 5.20
C LEU A 918 28.76 23.96 6.09
N GLY A 919 29.75 23.86 6.99
CA GLY A 919 30.14 24.93 7.91
C GLY A 919 30.29 26.31 7.27
N PRO A 920 31.08 26.47 6.19
CA PRO A 920 31.25 27.76 5.50
C PRO A 920 30.16 28.06 4.46
N ARG A 921 29.40 27.06 4.00
CA ARG A 921 28.45 27.18 2.87
C ARG A 921 27.00 27.39 3.29
N LEU A 922 26.61 26.90 4.47
CA LEU A 922 25.22 26.92 4.93
C LEU A 922 24.78 28.25 5.56
N PRO A 923 25.60 28.97 6.37
CA PRO A 923 25.17 30.24 6.97
C PRO A 923 24.72 31.30 5.95
N PRO A 924 25.43 31.55 4.82
CA PRO A 924 24.96 32.50 3.81
C PRO A 924 23.59 32.13 3.19
N LEU A 925 23.24 30.83 3.15
CA LEU A 925 21.97 30.35 2.62
C LEU A 925 20.80 30.52 3.60
N LEU A 926 21.07 30.78 4.88
CA LEU A 926 20.03 31.17 5.85
C LEU A 926 19.53 32.60 5.61
N ASP A 927 20.32 33.40 4.88
CA ASP A 927 20.03 34.79 4.50
C ASP A 927 19.89 35.01 2.98
N ASP A 928 19.72 33.93 2.23
CA ASP A 928 19.50 33.98 0.78
C ASP A 928 18.24 34.80 0.43
N ALA A 929 18.29 35.61 -0.64
CA ALA A 929 17.14 36.38 -1.09
C ALA A 929 15.94 35.50 -1.50
N ARG A 930 16.17 34.21 -1.82
CA ARG A 930 15.16 33.24 -2.28
C ARG A 930 14.55 32.47 -1.11
N ASP A 931 13.27 32.71 -0.83
CA ASP A 931 12.52 32.11 0.29
C ASP A 931 12.62 30.58 0.35
N SER A 932 12.45 29.90 -0.78
CA SER A 932 12.51 28.44 -0.87
C SER A 932 13.91 27.88 -0.60
N VAL A 933 14.97 28.67 -0.83
CA VAL A 933 16.35 28.33 -0.47
C VAL A 933 16.57 28.52 1.02
N ARG A 934 16.13 29.65 1.61
CA ARG A 934 16.20 29.88 3.08
C ARG A 934 15.52 28.75 3.85
N ALA A 935 14.26 28.46 3.57
CA ALA A 935 13.51 27.40 4.23
C ALA A 935 14.18 26.02 4.08
N SER A 936 14.70 25.71 2.89
CA SER A 936 15.44 24.46 2.63
C SER A 936 16.76 24.37 3.40
N ALA A 937 17.49 25.48 3.53
CA ALA A 937 18.75 25.57 4.25
C ALA A 937 18.55 25.41 5.77
N VAL A 938 17.55 26.09 6.32
CA VAL A 938 17.10 25.94 7.71
C VAL A 938 16.67 24.48 7.99
N GLY A 939 15.83 23.90 7.14
CA GLY A 939 15.39 22.51 7.27
C GLY A 939 16.51 21.47 7.15
N LEU A 940 17.59 21.79 6.41
CA LEU A 940 18.82 21.00 6.36
C LEU A 940 19.59 21.08 7.69
N LEU A 941 19.77 22.28 8.25
CA LEU A 941 20.42 22.49 9.55
C LEU A 941 19.70 21.73 10.68
N GLY A 942 18.38 21.86 10.79
CA GLY A 942 17.59 21.12 11.80
C GLY A 942 17.68 19.60 11.63
N THR A 943 17.86 19.11 10.40
CA THR A 943 18.08 17.67 10.12
C THR A 943 19.48 17.22 10.55
N LEU A 944 20.51 18.03 10.29
CA LEU A 944 21.90 17.80 10.73
C LEU A 944 21.99 17.71 12.25
N VAL A 945 21.40 18.68 12.96
CA VAL A 945 21.37 18.75 14.44
C VAL A 945 20.67 17.54 15.05
N ARG A 946 19.48 17.17 14.56
CA ARG A 946 18.76 15.97 15.03
C ARG A 946 19.57 14.69 14.86
N ARG A 947 20.29 14.54 13.74
CA ARG A 947 21.04 13.31 13.43
C ARG A 947 22.35 13.16 14.22
N ALA A 948 22.83 14.22 14.86
CA ALA A 948 23.98 14.19 15.77
C ALA A 948 23.64 13.74 17.21
N ARG A 949 22.35 13.58 17.56
CA ARG A 949 21.95 13.12 18.90
C ARG A 949 22.51 11.73 19.21
N GLY A 950 23.02 11.58 20.43
CA GLY A 950 23.68 10.38 20.94
C GLY A 950 25.21 10.51 21.04
N ARG A 951 25.87 11.30 20.17
CA ARG A 951 27.29 11.65 20.29
C ARG A 951 27.58 13.05 19.72
N LEU A 952 27.31 14.09 20.50
CA LEU A 952 28.02 15.36 20.36
C LEU A 952 29.48 15.10 20.78
N TRP A 953 30.32 14.76 19.81
CA TRP A 953 31.70 14.33 20.05
C TRP A 953 32.53 15.45 20.67
N VAL A 954 32.66 15.37 21.99
CA VAL A 954 33.75 15.79 22.87
C VAL A 954 34.45 17.11 22.48
N GLY A 955 34.06 18.18 23.16
CA GLY A 955 34.87 19.39 23.32
C GLY A 955 34.24 20.69 22.82
N PRO A 956 34.72 21.86 23.29
CA PRO A 956 34.22 23.17 22.90
C PRO A 956 34.55 23.60 21.45
N ARG A 957 35.08 22.71 20.60
CA ARG A 957 35.60 23.01 19.24
C ARG A 957 35.01 22.14 18.11
N GLY A 958 33.91 21.40 18.35
CA GLY A 958 33.29 20.57 17.31
C GLY A 958 32.65 21.39 16.16
N PRO A 959 32.81 21.01 14.88
CA PRO A 959 32.34 21.81 13.74
C PRO A 959 30.82 22.03 13.74
N LEU A 960 30.04 21.05 14.18
CA LEU A 960 28.59 21.20 14.32
C LEU A 960 28.19 22.20 15.41
N ARG A 961 28.91 22.24 16.55
CA ARG A 961 28.63 23.23 17.62
C ARG A 961 28.96 24.63 17.13
N LYS A 962 30.06 24.81 16.39
CA LYS A 962 30.40 26.09 15.76
C LYS A 962 29.32 26.53 14.76
N LEU A 963 28.89 25.64 13.85
CA LEU A 963 27.83 25.93 12.89
C LEU A 963 26.51 26.30 13.58
N VAL A 964 26.07 25.54 14.59
CA VAL A 964 24.85 25.88 15.33
C VAL A 964 24.95 27.24 15.99
N LEU A 965 26.05 27.53 16.71
CA LEU A 965 26.28 28.85 17.34
C LEU A 965 26.28 30.00 16.32
N GLN A 966 26.88 29.80 15.15
CA GLN A 966 26.88 30.78 14.05
C GLN A 966 25.50 30.99 13.40
N SER A 967 24.55 30.08 13.62
CA SER A 967 23.20 30.14 13.05
C SER A 967 22.11 30.55 14.04
N LEU A 968 22.41 30.75 15.34
CA LEU A 968 21.38 31.05 16.34
C LEU A 968 20.69 32.40 16.11
N VAL A 969 21.46 33.47 15.90
CA VAL A 969 20.91 34.80 15.65
C VAL A 969 20.07 34.82 14.36
N PRO A 970 20.55 34.29 13.21
CA PRO A 970 19.72 34.10 12.03
C PRO A 970 18.43 33.32 12.34
N LEU A 971 18.49 32.17 13.03
CA LEU A 971 17.31 31.37 13.33
C LEU A 971 16.29 32.09 14.23
N LEU A 972 16.75 32.84 15.24
CA LEU A 972 15.87 33.61 16.13
C LEU A 972 15.18 34.75 15.39
N LEU A 973 15.91 35.51 14.57
CA LEU A 973 15.33 36.61 13.79
C LEU A 973 14.38 36.08 12.70
N ARG A 974 14.70 34.95 12.07
CA ARG A 974 13.88 34.31 11.03
C ARG A 974 12.56 33.71 11.54
N LEU A 975 12.30 33.68 12.85
CA LEU A 975 10.95 33.47 13.40
C LEU A 975 9.96 34.57 12.95
N HIS A 976 10.47 35.75 12.62
CA HIS A 976 9.69 36.89 12.11
C HIS A 976 9.78 37.06 10.58
N ASP A 977 10.31 36.08 9.84
CA ASP A 977 10.40 36.10 8.37
C ASP A 977 8.98 36.12 7.74
N PRO A 978 8.72 36.94 6.71
CA PRO A 978 7.43 36.93 6.01
C PRO A 978 7.13 35.60 5.31
N SER A 979 8.16 34.81 4.96
CA SER A 979 8.00 33.44 4.47
C SER A 979 7.62 32.51 5.62
N ARG A 980 6.35 32.08 5.64
CA ARG A 980 5.81 31.11 6.60
C ARG A 980 6.67 29.86 6.71
N ASP A 981 7.14 29.31 5.58
CA ASP A 981 8.05 28.17 5.50
C ASP A 981 9.32 28.38 6.30
N THR A 982 9.88 29.58 6.22
CA THR A 982 11.15 29.95 6.82
C THR A 982 10.97 30.16 8.33
N ALA A 983 9.87 30.79 8.74
CA ALA A 983 9.50 30.93 10.15
C ALA A 983 9.25 29.56 10.82
N GLU A 984 8.34 28.74 10.28
CA GLU A 984 8.04 27.39 10.81
C GLU A 984 9.30 26.50 10.78
N SER A 985 10.10 26.53 9.70
CA SER A 985 11.35 25.75 9.65
C SER A 985 12.36 26.20 10.70
N SER A 986 12.41 27.50 11.02
CA SER A 986 13.32 28.06 12.02
C SER A 986 12.90 27.65 13.43
N GLU A 987 11.61 27.74 13.75
CA GLU A 987 11.02 27.23 14.98
C GLU A 987 11.36 25.74 15.21
N TRP A 988 11.04 24.88 14.24
CA TRP A 988 11.35 23.45 14.28
C TRP A 988 12.87 23.14 14.32
N THR A 989 13.72 24.10 13.96
CA THR A 989 15.17 23.95 13.98
C THR A 989 15.74 24.40 15.33
N LEU A 990 15.28 25.51 15.88
CA LEU A 990 15.56 25.95 17.26
C LEU A 990 15.16 24.88 18.28
N ALA A 991 13.98 24.28 18.13
CA ALA A 991 13.54 23.15 18.97
C ALA A 991 14.44 21.90 18.88
N ARG A 992 15.16 21.74 17.76
CA ARG A 992 16.14 20.66 17.62
C ARG A 992 17.48 21.03 18.23
N CYS A 993 17.88 22.31 18.15
CA CYS A 993 19.09 22.87 18.75
C CYS A 993 19.04 22.84 20.29
N ASP A 994 17.96 23.31 20.90
CA ASP A 994 17.72 23.26 22.35
C ASP A 994 17.93 21.86 22.93
N GLN A 995 17.12 20.90 22.46
CA GLN A 995 17.19 19.49 22.85
C GLN A 995 18.54 18.82 22.49
N ALA A 996 19.29 19.33 21.52
CA ALA A 996 20.62 18.79 21.17
C ALA A 996 21.71 19.34 22.10
N LEU A 997 21.62 20.62 22.48
CA LEU A 997 22.58 21.30 23.36
C LEU A 997 22.22 21.14 24.85
N ARG A 998 21.07 20.52 25.16
CA ARG A 998 20.49 20.32 26.50
C ARG A 998 20.29 21.64 27.23
N TRP A 999 19.75 22.62 26.53
CA TRP A 999 19.44 23.92 27.11
C TRP A 999 18.19 23.86 28.01
N GLY A 1000 17.23 22.99 27.72
CA GLY A 1000 15.99 22.87 28.51
C GLY A 1000 15.06 24.09 28.35
N LEU A 1001 15.36 24.94 27.37
CA LEU A 1001 14.81 26.26 27.19
C LEU A 1001 13.38 26.21 26.65
N LEU A 1002 12.98 25.09 26.03
CA LEU A 1002 11.65 24.92 25.43
C LEU A 1002 10.65 24.17 26.28
N GLU A 1003 11.08 23.40 27.28
CA GLU A 1003 10.14 22.73 28.19
C GLU A 1003 9.41 23.75 29.08
N GLU A 1004 10.07 24.86 29.42
CA GLU A 1004 9.47 26.00 30.12
C GLU A 1004 8.67 26.92 29.16
N MET A 1005 9.14 27.14 27.93
CA MET A 1005 8.47 28.02 26.96
C MET A 1005 7.17 27.46 26.37
N VAL A 1006 6.89 26.15 26.42
CA VAL A 1006 5.58 25.61 25.98
C VAL A 1006 4.42 26.14 26.85
N ALA A 1007 4.70 26.64 28.06
CA ALA A 1007 3.72 27.33 28.90
C ALA A 1007 3.49 28.82 28.49
N VAL A 1008 4.38 29.41 27.69
CA VAL A 1008 4.30 30.80 27.22
C VAL A 1008 3.99 30.80 25.72
N ALA A 1009 2.74 31.07 25.36
CA ALA A 1009 2.31 31.01 23.98
C ALA A 1009 3.09 32.01 23.10
N HIS A 1010 3.84 31.46 22.13
CA HIS A 1010 4.63 32.10 21.09
C HIS A 1010 6.02 32.66 21.49
N TYR A 1011 7.03 32.27 20.69
CA TYR A 1011 8.40 32.81 20.72
C TYR A 1011 8.48 34.33 20.46
N ASN A 1012 7.40 34.94 19.95
CA ASN A 1012 7.31 36.37 19.66
C ASN A 1012 7.08 37.21 20.93
N SER A 1013 6.91 36.57 22.09
CA SER A 1013 6.76 37.24 23.39
C SER A 1013 8.10 37.83 23.87
N PRO A 1014 8.16 39.09 24.34
CA PRO A 1014 9.36 39.68 24.94
C PRO A 1014 9.89 38.88 26.15
N GLU A 1015 9.00 38.18 26.87
CA GLU A 1015 9.27 37.15 27.89
C GLU A 1015 10.31 36.13 27.39
N ALA A 1016 9.95 35.44 26.30
CA ALA A 1016 10.74 34.35 25.74
C ALA A 1016 12.09 34.87 25.23
N LEU A 1017 12.09 35.99 24.51
CA LEU A 1017 13.32 36.59 23.98
C LEU A 1017 14.27 37.03 25.10
N SER A 1018 13.75 37.62 26.19
CA SER A 1018 14.57 38.00 27.35
C SER A 1018 15.23 36.78 28.01
N GLN A 1019 14.46 35.69 28.24
CA GLN A 1019 14.99 34.46 28.82
C GLN A 1019 16.02 33.78 27.90
N ILE A 1020 15.77 33.74 26.59
CA ILE A 1020 16.74 33.27 25.58
C ILE A 1020 18.04 34.07 25.68
N CYS A 1021 17.98 35.41 25.66
CA CYS A 1021 19.15 36.28 25.77
C CYS A 1021 19.93 36.05 27.07
N GLN A 1022 19.23 35.97 28.21
CA GLN A 1022 19.85 35.72 29.52
C GLN A 1022 20.68 34.42 29.51
N ARG A 1023 20.09 33.32 29.02
CA ARG A 1023 20.76 32.02 28.94
C ARG A 1023 21.91 32.00 27.93
N LEU A 1024 21.76 32.67 26.78
CA LEU A 1024 22.82 32.78 25.78
C LEU A 1024 24.05 33.52 26.32
N VAL A 1025 23.85 34.61 27.07
CA VAL A 1025 24.94 35.35 27.72
C VAL A 1025 25.59 34.50 28.82
N GLN A 1026 24.80 33.83 29.67
CA GLN A 1026 25.31 32.96 30.75
C GLN A 1026 26.14 31.78 30.23
N TRP A 1027 25.71 31.11 29.15
CA TRP A 1027 26.37 29.91 28.65
C TRP A 1027 27.47 30.18 27.61
N TYR A 1028 27.42 31.32 26.91
CA TYR A 1028 28.35 31.67 25.83
C TYR A 1028 28.86 33.12 25.93
N PRO A 1029 29.39 33.57 27.08
CA PRO A 1029 29.79 34.97 27.29
C PRO A 1029 30.84 35.46 26.27
N SER A 1030 31.72 34.57 25.79
CA SER A 1030 32.71 34.89 24.75
C SER A 1030 32.16 35.03 23.33
N HIS A 1031 30.89 34.69 23.10
CA HIS A 1031 30.22 34.80 21.80
C HIS A 1031 29.27 35.98 21.73
N VAL A 1032 29.03 36.69 22.84
CA VAL A 1032 28.14 37.87 22.93
C VAL A 1032 28.49 38.95 21.89
N PRO A 1033 29.76 39.35 21.67
CA PRO A 1033 30.11 40.27 20.58
C PRO A 1033 29.73 39.76 19.20
N SER A 1034 29.86 38.44 18.95
CA SER A 1034 29.45 37.83 17.68
C SER A 1034 27.94 37.81 17.51
N PHE A 1035 27.17 37.59 18.58
CA PHE A 1035 25.70 37.63 18.51
C PHE A 1035 25.20 39.06 18.27
N LEU A 1036 25.77 40.05 18.97
CA LEU A 1036 25.45 41.46 18.77
C LEU A 1036 25.80 41.94 17.35
N SER A 1037 27.02 41.65 16.87
CA SER A 1037 27.45 42.01 15.51
C SER A 1037 26.62 41.31 14.42
N GLN A 1038 26.23 40.05 14.61
CA GLN A 1038 25.28 39.38 13.71
C GLN A 1038 23.91 40.07 13.72
N THR A 1039 23.38 40.40 14.90
CA THR A 1039 22.06 41.03 15.03
C THR A 1039 22.04 42.43 14.42
N GLN A 1040 23.13 43.20 14.63
CA GLN A 1040 23.35 44.53 14.05
C GLN A 1040 23.22 44.53 12.52
N GLY A 1041 23.67 43.47 11.84
CA GLY A 1041 23.52 43.33 10.39
C GLY A 1041 22.06 43.37 9.90
N TYR A 1042 21.11 42.90 10.71
CA TYR A 1042 19.68 42.89 10.38
C TYR A 1042 18.97 44.23 10.64
N LEU A 1043 19.60 45.18 11.35
CA LEU A 1043 19.07 46.54 11.47
C LEU A 1043 18.96 47.24 10.11
N ARG A 1044 19.75 46.81 9.11
CA ARG A 1044 19.71 47.31 7.73
C ARG A 1044 18.88 46.43 6.79
N SER A 1045 18.08 45.50 7.33
CA SER A 1045 17.21 44.61 6.55
C SER A 1045 16.12 45.41 5.80
N PRO A 1046 15.78 45.06 4.55
CA PRO A 1046 14.64 45.66 3.86
C PRO A 1046 13.30 45.34 4.55
N GLN A 1047 13.24 44.29 5.37
CA GLN A 1047 12.03 43.85 6.08
C GLN A 1047 11.92 44.52 7.46
N ASP A 1048 10.85 45.29 7.66
CA ASP A 1048 10.49 46.01 8.89
C ASP A 1048 10.46 45.10 10.13
N ARG A 1049 9.80 43.94 10.03
CA ARG A 1049 9.70 42.95 11.13
C ARG A 1049 11.07 42.47 11.60
N LEU A 1050 12.02 42.28 10.68
CA LEU A 1050 13.39 41.88 11.02
C LEU A 1050 14.16 43.04 11.64
N ARG A 1051 13.96 44.29 11.20
CA ARG A 1051 14.58 45.47 11.85
C ARG A 1051 14.07 45.64 13.28
N ARG A 1052 12.75 45.53 13.51
CA ARG A 1052 12.14 45.56 14.86
C ARG A 1052 12.68 44.43 15.74
N ALA A 1053 12.67 43.19 15.26
CA ALA A 1053 13.17 42.03 16.01
C ALA A 1053 14.66 42.15 16.35
N ALA A 1054 15.48 42.66 15.41
CA ALA A 1054 16.90 42.90 15.64
C ALA A 1054 17.15 43.98 16.71
N ALA A 1055 16.39 45.09 16.69
CA ALA A 1055 16.47 46.11 17.72
C ALA A 1055 16.13 45.55 19.11
N VAL A 1056 15.00 44.83 19.25
CA VAL A 1056 14.56 44.19 20.51
C VAL A 1056 15.61 43.20 21.02
N LEU A 1057 16.14 42.34 20.14
CA LEU A 1057 17.14 41.32 20.48
C LEU A 1057 18.46 41.95 20.97
N ILE A 1058 18.91 43.06 20.35
CA ILE A 1058 20.08 43.82 20.84
C ILE A 1058 19.84 44.33 22.26
N GLY A 1059 18.68 44.96 22.53
CA GLY A 1059 18.42 45.52 23.85
C GLY A 1059 18.36 44.47 24.96
N PHE A 1060 17.78 43.29 24.71
CA PHE A 1060 17.82 42.18 25.67
C PHE A 1060 19.22 41.54 25.81
N LEU A 1061 19.98 41.35 24.72
CA LEU A 1061 21.36 40.87 24.79
C LEU A 1061 22.25 41.83 25.61
N VAL A 1062 22.11 43.14 25.40
CA VAL A 1062 22.85 44.19 26.12
C VAL A 1062 22.44 44.24 27.59
N HIS A 1063 21.13 44.18 27.89
CA HIS A 1063 20.61 44.18 29.26
C HIS A 1063 21.14 43.01 30.10
N HIS A 1064 21.24 41.81 29.53
CA HIS A 1064 21.78 40.64 30.24
C HIS A 1064 23.32 40.57 30.23
N SER A 1065 24.01 41.48 29.54
CA SER A 1065 25.47 41.45 29.37
C SER A 1065 26.24 42.12 30.51
N SER A 1066 27.34 41.48 30.91
CA SER A 1066 28.27 42.06 31.88
C SER A 1066 29.30 43.01 31.24
N LEU A 1067 29.82 43.95 32.04
CA LEU A 1067 30.74 45.02 31.61
C LEU A 1067 32.03 44.55 30.92
N SER A 1068 32.43 43.28 31.10
CA SER A 1068 33.64 42.70 30.52
C SER A 1068 33.41 41.95 29.19
N CYS A 1069 32.16 41.83 28.72
CA CYS A 1069 31.81 41.02 27.55
C CYS A 1069 31.76 41.79 26.22
N ILE A 1070 31.75 43.13 26.23
CA ILE A 1070 31.54 43.97 25.04
C ILE A 1070 32.60 45.08 25.01
N ASN A 1071 33.27 45.28 23.86
CA ASN A 1071 34.24 46.35 23.64
C ASN A 1071 33.56 47.68 23.25
N GLN A 1072 34.25 48.80 23.52
CA GLN A 1072 33.72 50.14 23.28
C GLN A 1072 33.34 50.37 21.81
N ASP A 1073 34.14 49.91 20.85
CA ASP A 1073 33.87 50.12 19.41
C ASP A 1073 32.54 49.50 18.97
N LEU A 1074 32.17 48.34 19.55
CA LEU A 1074 30.90 47.69 19.27
C LEU A 1074 29.73 48.41 19.94
N LEU A 1075 29.91 48.95 21.15
CA LEU A 1075 28.88 49.77 21.81
C LEU A 1075 28.62 51.07 21.03
N ASP A 1076 29.68 51.76 20.59
CA ASP A 1076 29.56 53.01 19.82
C ASP A 1076 28.92 52.73 18.45
N SER A 1077 29.29 51.62 17.79
CA SER A 1077 28.69 51.20 16.51
C SER A 1077 27.22 50.79 16.64
N LEU A 1078 26.84 50.04 17.68
CA LEU A 1078 25.45 49.70 17.99
C LEU A 1078 24.64 50.97 18.30
N PHE A 1079 25.20 51.91 19.06
CA PHE A 1079 24.53 53.18 19.38
C PHE A 1079 24.29 54.02 18.12
N GLN A 1080 25.25 54.05 17.19
CA GLN A 1080 25.11 54.73 15.91
C GLN A 1080 24.02 54.11 15.02
N ASP A 1081 24.02 52.78 14.84
CA ASP A 1081 23.03 52.10 14.00
C ASP A 1081 21.61 52.16 14.60
N LEU A 1082 21.46 52.00 15.92
CA LEU A 1082 20.17 52.21 16.60
C LEU A 1082 19.71 53.67 16.53
N GLY A 1083 20.65 54.63 16.52
CA GLY A 1083 20.36 56.04 16.29
C GLY A 1083 19.80 56.32 14.89
N GLN A 1084 20.32 55.66 13.85
CA GLN A 1084 19.81 55.78 12.48
C GLN A 1084 18.37 55.25 12.34
N LEU A 1085 18.01 54.22 13.10
CA LEU A 1085 16.63 53.69 13.13
C LEU A 1085 15.61 54.64 13.77
N GLN A 1086 16.02 55.76 14.39
CA GLN A 1086 15.06 56.78 14.82
C GLN A 1086 14.40 57.53 13.65
N SER A 1087 14.94 57.40 12.43
CA SER A 1087 14.32 57.86 11.18
C SER A 1087 13.74 56.74 10.32
N ASP A 1088 13.49 55.55 10.89
CA ASP A 1088 12.82 54.46 10.16
C ASP A 1088 11.37 54.84 9.80
N PRO A 1089 10.86 54.49 8.60
CA PRO A 1089 9.47 54.74 8.23
C PRO A 1089 8.44 53.98 9.09
N GLU A 1090 8.83 52.90 9.76
CA GLU A 1090 7.93 52.07 10.55
C GLU A 1090 7.97 52.46 12.05
N PRO A 1091 6.87 53.00 12.64
CA PRO A 1091 6.87 53.49 14.02
C PRO A 1091 7.25 52.44 15.06
N SER A 1092 6.88 51.17 14.81
CA SER A 1092 7.19 50.06 15.71
C SER A 1092 8.68 49.67 15.72
N VAL A 1093 9.43 50.00 14.65
CA VAL A 1093 10.90 49.90 14.61
C VAL A 1093 11.53 51.06 15.40
N VAL A 1094 11.03 52.28 15.22
CA VAL A 1094 11.50 53.49 15.93
C VAL A 1094 11.37 53.31 17.46
N ALA A 1095 10.21 52.83 17.93
CA ALA A 1095 9.96 52.58 19.36
C ALA A 1095 10.94 51.53 19.94
N ALA A 1096 11.14 50.41 19.23
CA ALA A 1096 12.10 49.39 19.65
C ALA A 1096 13.54 49.92 19.67
N ALA A 1097 13.95 50.70 18.65
CA ALA A 1097 15.28 51.29 18.58
C ALA A 1097 15.54 52.27 19.74
N GLN A 1098 14.55 53.08 20.15
CA GLN A 1098 14.67 54.00 21.28
C GLN A 1098 14.92 53.25 22.61
N VAL A 1099 14.15 52.21 22.90
CA VAL A 1099 14.31 51.39 24.12
C VAL A 1099 15.68 50.69 24.15
N SER A 1100 16.10 50.11 23.03
CA SER A 1100 17.41 49.44 22.93
C SER A 1100 18.58 50.42 23.03
N CYS A 1101 18.45 51.62 22.45
CA CYS A 1101 19.43 52.71 22.55
C CYS A 1101 19.63 53.16 24.01
N GLN A 1102 18.55 53.20 24.80
CA GLN A 1102 18.64 53.48 26.24
C GLN A 1102 19.41 52.38 27.00
N GLN A 1103 19.21 51.09 26.70
CA GLN A 1103 19.97 50.00 27.34
C GLN A 1103 21.46 50.06 26.99
N VAL A 1104 21.82 50.34 25.73
CA VAL A 1104 23.21 50.56 25.31
C VAL A 1104 23.82 51.76 26.04
N ALA A 1105 23.08 52.87 26.18
CA ALA A 1105 23.54 54.04 26.93
C ALA A 1105 23.74 53.77 28.43
N LEU A 1106 22.86 52.96 29.05
CA LEU A 1106 22.98 52.58 30.46
C LEU A 1106 24.24 51.74 30.70
N LEU A 1107 24.53 50.77 29.84
CA LEU A 1107 25.75 49.95 29.93
C LEU A 1107 27.03 50.77 29.69
N ALA A 1108 27.01 51.69 28.72
CA ALA A 1108 28.14 52.58 28.43
C ALA A 1108 28.41 53.60 29.57
N ARG A 1109 27.37 54.08 30.26
CA ARG A 1109 27.53 54.93 31.47
C ARG A 1109 28.27 54.19 32.59
N THR A 1110 27.95 52.92 32.82
CA THR A 1110 28.64 52.10 33.82
C THR A 1110 30.11 51.82 33.49
N GLN A 1111 30.53 51.95 32.22
CA GLN A 1111 31.95 51.87 31.80
C GLN A 1111 32.72 53.19 31.89
N HIS A 1112 32.13 54.29 32.42
CA HIS A 1112 32.76 55.61 32.52
C HIS A 1112 33.24 56.22 31.17
N CYS A 1113 32.56 55.92 30.06
CA CYS A 1113 32.92 56.48 28.74
C CYS A 1113 32.41 57.93 28.56
N PRO A 1114 33.27 58.93 28.29
CA PRO A 1114 32.87 60.33 28.11
C PRO A 1114 32.36 60.68 26.70
N HIS A 1115 32.57 59.84 25.68
CA HIS A 1115 32.13 60.15 24.30
C HIS A 1115 30.62 59.96 24.08
N CYS A 1116 30.00 58.92 24.66
CA CYS A 1116 28.54 58.70 24.55
C CYS A 1116 27.69 59.87 25.08
N TRP A 1117 28.24 60.69 25.98
CA TRP A 1117 27.52 61.81 26.61
C TRP A 1117 27.22 62.96 25.62
N ARG A 1118 28.05 63.15 24.59
CA ARG A 1118 27.79 64.15 23.54
C ARG A 1118 26.71 63.71 22.56
N LEU A 1119 26.55 62.41 22.35
CA LEU A 1119 25.55 61.84 21.43
C LEU A 1119 24.16 61.74 22.06
N LEU A 1120 24.07 61.48 23.38
CA LEU A 1120 22.80 61.48 24.13
C LEU A 1120 22.02 62.81 24.03
N GLY A 1121 22.72 63.94 23.91
CA GLY A 1121 22.10 65.27 23.77
C GLY A 1121 21.41 65.52 22.43
N LEU A 1122 21.67 64.72 21.39
CA LEU A 1122 21.12 64.91 20.04
C LEU A 1122 19.77 64.19 19.81
N LEU A 1123 19.40 63.22 20.65
CA LEU A 1123 18.28 62.30 20.41
C LEU A 1123 17.01 62.56 21.26
N ARG A 1124 16.91 63.74 21.90
CA ARG A 1124 15.73 64.20 22.70
C ARG A 1124 15.16 63.16 23.70
N LEU A 1125 16.01 62.32 24.30
CA LEU A 1125 15.60 61.40 25.37
C LEU A 1125 15.41 62.17 26.70
N PRO A 1126 14.41 61.81 27.54
CA PRO A 1126 14.12 62.53 28.78
C PRO A 1126 15.27 62.43 29.81
N HIS A 1127 15.49 63.51 30.56
CA HIS A 1127 16.53 63.59 31.58
C HIS A 1127 16.25 62.64 32.76
N LEU A 1128 16.96 61.51 32.82
CA LEU A 1128 17.11 60.72 34.04
C LEU A 1128 17.98 61.49 35.05
N GLY A 1129 17.39 61.83 36.20
CA GLY A 1129 18.01 62.66 37.24
C GLY A 1129 19.20 62.02 37.96
N GLN A 1130 20.06 62.86 38.53
CA GLN A 1130 21.22 62.43 39.32
C GLN A 1130 20.80 61.96 40.72
N HIS A 1131 20.84 60.64 40.97
CA HIS A 1131 20.87 60.11 42.34
C HIS A 1131 21.97 59.05 42.48
N HIS A 1132 22.80 59.21 43.52
CA HIS A 1132 23.87 58.28 43.86
C HIS A 1132 23.33 57.04 44.59
N ALA A 1133 22.89 56.06 43.80
CA ALA A 1133 22.83 54.64 44.17
C ALA A 1133 23.13 53.85 42.91
N HIS A 1134 23.82 52.70 43.00
CA HIS A 1134 23.97 51.82 41.84
C HIS A 1134 22.58 51.40 41.35
N PRO A 1135 22.10 51.85 40.18
CA PRO A 1135 20.80 51.43 39.71
C PRO A 1135 20.95 50.00 39.21
N ALA A 1136 20.13 49.08 39.72
CA ALA A 1136 19.87 47.86 38.99
C ALA A 1136 19.38 48.26 37.60
N GLN A 1137 19.97 47.70 36.54
CA GLN A 1137 19.52 47.99 35.18
C GLN A 1137 18.05 47.60 35.08
N LEU A 1138 17.19 48.58 34.81
CA LEU A 1138 15.76 48.32 34.63
C LEU A 1138 15.58 47.51 33.33
N PRO A 1139 14.77 46.44 33.35
CA PRO A 1139 14.54 45.63 32.17
C PRO A 1139 13.92 46.47 31.05
N PRO A 1140 14.33 46.29 29.78
CA PRO A 1140 13.76 47.06 28.68
C PRO A 1140 12.28 46.71 28.48
N VAL A 1141 11.44 47.74 28.53
CA VAL A 1141 10.00 47.63 28.29
C VAL A 1141 9.73 47.97 26.83
N TYR A 1142 9.36 46.96 26.06
CA TYR A 1142 8.83 47.13 24.70
C TYR A 1142 7.29 47.09 24.73
N GLU A 1143 6.65 47.38 23.60
CA GLU A 1143 5.25 47.01 23.40
C GLU A 1143 5.08 45.50 23.63
N ASP A 1144 3.94 45.11 24.21
CA ASP A 1144 3.62 43.73 24.61
C ASP A 1144 4.59 43.08 25.61
N SER A 1145 5.39 43.87 26.35
CA SER A 1145 6.36 43.39 27.34
C SER A 1145 5.76 43.19 28.75
N PRO A 1146 6.14 42.12 29.49
CA PRO A 1146 5.67 41.88 30.87
C PRO A 1146 6.20 42.90 31.87
N PHE A 1147 7.24 43.64 31.48
CA PHE A 1147 7.88 44.68 32.29
C PHE A 1147 7.09 46.01 32.28
N GLN A 1148 5.93 46.06 31.61
CA GLN A 1148 4.98 47.15 31.77
C GLN A 1148 4.47 47.18 33.22
N HIS A 1149 4.70 48.27 33.94
CA HIS A 1149 4.01 48.53 35.19
C HIS A 1149 2.51 48.68 34.93
N TRP A 1150 1.71 47.70 35.38
CA TRP A 1150 0.25 47.80 35.43
C TRP A 1150 -0.17 48.89 36.42
N SER A 1151 -0.25 50.12 35.92
CA SER A 1151 -0.94 51.23 36.57
C SER A 1151 -2.44 51.05 36.34
N LEU A 1152 -3.14 50.54 37.35
CA LEU A 1152 -4.60 50.40 37.39
C LEU A 1152 -5.30 51.78 37.36
N ALA A 1153 -5.59 52.29 36.16
CA ALA A 1153 -6.50 53.42 35.96
C ALA A 1153 -7.12 53.38 34.55
N GLY A 1154 -8.36 52.88 34.44
CA GLY A 1154 -9.18 53.04 33.23
C GLY A 1154 -9.14 51.90 32.21
N HIS A 1155 -9.81 50.79 32.52
CA HIS A 1155 -11.05 50.40 31.82
C HIS A 1155 -11.67 49.16 32.45
N TRP A 1156 -12.69 49.40 33.28
CA TRP A 1156 -13.80 48.45 33.36
C TRP A 1156 -14.70 48.74 32.17
N ASP A 1157 -15.06 47.72 31.38
CA ASP A 1157 -16.46 47.50 31.07
C ASP A 1157 -16.75 46.04 30.65
N CYS A 1158 -17.42 45.37 31.57
CA CYS A 1158 -18.30 44.21 31.46
C CYS A 1158 -18.45 43.48 30.10
N SER A 1159 -17.96 42.23 30.03
CA SER A 1159 -18.79 41.08 29.61
C SER A 1159 -18.07 39.73 29.79
N GLY A 1160 -18.61 38.89 30.67
CA GLY A 1160 -18.41 37.43 30.67
C GLY A 1160 -19.79 36.75 30.68
N PRO A 1161 -19.93 35.48 31.16
CA PRO A 1161 -18.93 34.45 31.42
C PRO A 1161 -19.19 33.18 30.56
N GLY A 1162 -18.31 32.17 30.52
CA GLY A 1162 -16.99 32.00 31.15
C GLY A 1162 -16.34 30.69 30.71
#